data_AF-A0A0F0HFJ7-F1
#
_entry.id   AF-A0A0F0HFJ7-F1
#
_cell.length_a   1.000
_cell.length_b   1.000
_cell.length_c   1.000
_cell.angle_alpha   90.00
_cell.angle_beta   90.00
_cell.angle_gamma   90.00
#
_symmetry.space_group_name_H-M   'P 1'
#
loop_
_entity.id
_entity.type
_entity.pdbx_description
1 polymer ?
#
loop_
_entity_poly.entity_id
_entity_poly.type
_entity_poly.pdbx_seq_one_letter_code
_entity_poly.pdbx_strand_id
1 'polypeptide(L)'
;MQPSVREADRDAKLTSAWRGSTDRAVTSDSDASGLHLLVADAATGYTWRTAATLSEPGTDTDQWIGQYCVTGSGKHAVVVYAPRAAANKEQLFHGGALAAVVDLGSGAVTKLGQPVSLAYHNPGCGSGETAVLSRLDGDESRGYATKLMTVDTEQAKITETVSAPGQLTSAVPFGGAVAAVRGTSLVSVDAKGGQSLLHMTDGAPSRLVPTGRNVLGYQVVGKDKTEIHALSAGTDAIVASAAKGDVQLRGAGGTAVLVGPSATRLGKAPLGKPLPQGWRAVDAAADAELSTAAQLVVTAASNKNEAAAGAGARSGDDGPQPVSITATAVATGAKLDFVVAPSASGPVQGSAPTPASAPQQSAVTVAADPANETTDPNRTCAIPRNDPRIQTLQPSPRMGEWAVDLAIQGKLTTGRPAGWNGTTIGAYSPQGLFPLRGLSGGGRIPAQIMLGVLAQESNMWQASPHAVDGESGNFHQGGFYGNHGDISYVNFAGADCGYGMAQVTDGMRVGMTKYTYQQQVALTVDYAANIAAGMQILESKWNELAAAGVKVNGGDPKYLENWWFALWAYNSGYHQPGEAGAGGAYGLGWTNNMANPDYPADRGVFLSDSRDDAKTPNHWSYPERVIGWAANRLQRYDYNAKKYDWAFPPAVWPHGVQGARPGLFAFCAPDRNQCDQTKPHVPAQYPQGGPTACQRDDLRCWWHDTTTWADCARDCGVERLSFSGNEPEPTITTPYPARCGRGPGAADQGLPANALVIDDVPVEVGTGCGLKGFSNSGSLSFNFGSRIQNGNQTTYPSKVDFHQVGAGFGGHFWFAHAFNNVADYAAQRVTGTWKLNQSLNQWARVLVHVTDHGAETQQATYTIRVGQADYQKRTIPQGAEQNKWVSLGVFNFSGTPEVSLNNYTDQRMTLQQQGIQDVVYDAVAFAPLPGKPKNIVVSLGDSYASGEGTGAEDNSVYYHETDVHGGTWMQNNCHRSTYSWSRLARLADSQTPIGERADNWNDTSMDHHLLACSGAWTGDVYGNQSVFAGEKGQMEAGFLNRDTTLVTLSVGGNDAKFSPVLEECVLATRCQDNTLAGDTEPLSAAEPKRIDGVMGSVATVIRKIAELAPNATIVLMGYPVFLEPDGATACNTGFTTETRHWLRDMAVHLRDRYVTTVDGLRSEFYKVRFADPIPTFTGKGACGGNPELINRVIISKTPGEDPNRFKRLVSQQSLHPNALGALHYAGVLEQTLRSIGM
;
A
#
# COMPACT_ATOMS: atom_id res chain seq x y z
N MET A 1 5.98 9.45 20.98
CA MET A 1 6.86 8.39 21.53
C MET A 1 8.17 8.44 20.74
N GLN A 2 9.30 8.01 21.31
CA GLN A 2 10.62 8.11 20.66
C GLN A 2 11.05 6.74 20.10
N PRO A 3 11.83 6.69 19.01
CA PRO A 3 12.29 5.43 18.41
C PRO A 3 13.45 4.78 19.19
N SER A 4 13.92 5.39 20.29
CA SER A 4 15.06 4.90 21.07
C SER A 4 14.87 5.12 22.57
N VAL A 5 15.68 4.43 23.39
CA VAL A 5 15.80 4.75 24.81
C VAL A 5 16.48 6.11 24.94
N ARG A 6 15.82 7.05 25.65
CA ARG A 6 16.37 8.39 25.93
C ARG A 6 17.78 8.28 26.49
N GLU A 7 18.70 9.08 25.96
CA GLU A 7 20.12 9.02 26.32
C GLU A 7 20.36 9.07 27.84
N ALA A 8 19.64 9.93 28.55
CA ALA A 8 19.70 10.05 30.01
C ALA A 8 19.25 8.79 30.79
N ASP A 9 18.44 7.93 30.17
CA ASP A 9 17.88 6.72 30.80
C ASP A 9 18.68 5.45 30.43
N ARG A 10 19.58 5.50 29.44
CA ARG A 10 20.21 4.29 28.86
C ARG A 10 21.01 3.50 29.88
N ASP A 11 21.79 4.15 30.73
CA ASP A 11 22.60 3.44 31.74
C ASP A 11 21.73 2.78 32.81
N ALA A 12 20.63 3.43 33.21
CA ALA A 12 19.69 2.88 34.19
C ALA A 12 18.86 1.73 33.61
N LYS A 13 18.43 1.83 32.35
CA LYS A 13 17.53 0.85 31.72
C LYS A 13 18.25 -0.28 30.99
N LEU A 14 19.45 -0.06 30.46
CA LEU A 14 20.19 -1.04 29.64
C LEU A 14 21.52 -1.50 30.27
N THR A 15 21.94 -0.90 31.39
CA THR A 15 23.30 -1.00 31.98
C THR A 15 24.38 -0.35 31.11
N SER A 16 25.49 0.12 31.69
CA SER A 16 26.55 0.82 30.94
C SER A 16 27.19 0.00 29.79
N ALA A 17 26.97 -1.33 29.78
CA ALA A 17 27.46 -2.25 28.75
C ALA A 17 26.86 -2.02 27.35
N TRP A 18 25.73 -1.29 27.23
CA TRP A 18 25.09 -1.02 25.93
C TRP A 18 26.05 -0.36 24.92
N ARG A 19 26.97 0.50 25.38
CA ARG A 19 27.89 1.28 24.53
C ARG A 19 28.83 0.45 23.66
N GLY A 20 29.14 -0.78 24.08
CA GLY A 20 30.01 -1.71 23.35
C GLY A 20 29.30 -2.98 22.91
N SER A 21 27.97 -3.05 23.05
CA SER A 21 27.21 -4.25 22.72
C SER A 21 27.00 -4.36 21.21
N THR A 22 27.29 -5.52 20.66
CA THR A 22 26.95 -5.88 19.27
C THR A 22 25.53 -6.43 19.15
N ASP A 23 24.74 -6.34 20.21
CA ASP A 23 23.39 -6.89 20.22
C ASP A 23 22.47 -6.10 19.29
N ARG A 24 21.76 -6.83 18.44
CA ARG A 24 20.82 -6.33 17.45
C ARG A 24 19.46 -6.97 17.66
N ALA A 25 18.44 -6.14 17.84
CA ALA A 25 17.05 -6.55 17.83
C ALA A 25 16.50 -6.48 16.40
N VAL A 26 15.73 -7.48 16.01
CA VAL A 26 14.98 -7.52 14.76
C VAL A 26 13.55 -7.89 15.11
N THR A 27 12.58 -7.24 14.46
CA THR A 27 11.16 -7.58 14.53
C THR A 27 10.51 -7.29 13.18
N SER A 28 9.28 -7.72 12.97
CA SER A 28 8.52 -7.37 11.77
C SER A 28 7.09 -7.01 12.07
N ASP A 29 6.53 -6.14 11.24
CA ASP A 29 5.10 -5.87 11.19
C ASP A 29 4.67 -5.64 9.73
N SER A 30 3.37 -5.53 9.46
CA SER A 30 2.85 -5.49 8.10
C SER A 30 1.56 -4.70 7.96
N ASP A 31 1.37 -4.10 6.80
CA ASP A 31 0.10 -3.53 6.34
C ASP A 31 -0.07 -3.79 4.82
N ALA A 32 -0.98 -3.07 4.15
CA ALA A 32 -1.18 -3.20 2.70
C ALA A 32 0.03 -2.72 1.87
N SER A 33 0.85 -1.81 2.41
CA SER A 33 2.03 -1.25 1.72
C SER A 33 3.22 -2.21 1.68
N GLY A 34 3.30 -3.16 2.62
CA GLY A 34 4.34 -4.21 2.64
C GLY A 34 4.53 -4.90 3.99
N LEU A 35 5.42 -5.89 3.99
CA LEU A 35 6.00 -6.47 5.21
C LEU A 35 7.23 -5.65 5.62
N HIS A 36 7.18 -4.98 6.77
CA HIS A 36 8.22 -4.12 7.31
C HIS A 36 9.13 -4.89 8.28
N LEU A 37 10.39 -5.07 7.89
CA LEU A 37 11.45 -5.59 8.76
C LEU A 37 12.10 -4.41 9.50
N LEU A 38 12.06 -4.46 10.82
CA LEU A 38 12.52 -3.39 11.71
C LEU A 38 13.76 -3.87 12.48
N VAL A 39 14.74 -2.98 12.67
CA VAL A 39 16.02 -3.31 13.32
C VAL A 39 16.45 -2.21 14.29
N ALA A 40 17.08 -2.61 15.39
CA ALA A 40 17.65 -1.70 16.38
C ALA A 40 18.95 -2.26 17.01
N ASP A 41 19.97 -1.43 17.14
CA ASP A 41 21.26 -1.81 17.72
C ASP A 41 21.40 -1.32 19.17
N ALA A 42 21.86 -2.18 20.08
CA ALA A 42 22.08 -1.85 21.48
C ALA A 42 23.05 -0.68 21.66
N ALA A 43 24.09 -0.60 20.84
CA ALA A 43 25.07 0.49 20.80
C ALA A 43 24.47 1.87 20.50
N THR A 44 23.22 1.94 20.06
CA THR A 44 22.49 3.20 19.82
C THR A 44 21.40 3.45 20.87
N GLY A 45 21.32 2.64 21.92
CA GLY A 45 20.20 2.61 22.85
C GLY A 45 18.93 2.04 22.22
N TYR A 46 19.08 1.06 21.32
CA TYR A 46 18.00 0.47 20.52
C TYR A 46 17.19 1.52 19.75
N THR A 47 17.87 2.30 18.91
CA THR A 47 17.18 3.19 17.96
C THR A 47 16.58 2.36 16.82
N TRP A 48 15.27 2.16 16.83
CA TRP A 48 14.54 1.42 15.81
C TRP A 48 14.48 2.17 14.48
N ARG A 49 14.66 1.41 13.40
CA ARG A 49 14.51 1.88 12.01
C ARG A 49 14.01 0.73 11.12
N THR A 50 13.46 1.08 9.97
CA THR A 50 13.18 0.12 8.90
C THR A 50 14.49 -0.40 8.32
N ALA A 51 14.69 -1.72 8.33
CA ALA A 51 15.73 -2.39 7.56
C ALA A 51 15.27 -2.54 6.10
N ALA A 52 14.06 -3.06 5.89
CA ALA A 52 13.45 -3.24 4.58
C ALA A 52 11.92 -3.24 4.68
N THR A 53 11.26 -2.85 3.59
CA THR A 53 9.83 -3.10 3.35
C THR A 53 9.73 -4.02 2.14
N LEU A 54 9.06 -5.16 2.27
CA LEU A 54 8.91 -6.17 1.21
C LEU A 54 7.48 -6.15 0.68
N SER A 55 7.34 -5.88 -0.61
CA SER A 55 6.07 -5.88 -1.34
C SER A 55 6.30 -6.15 -2.83
N GLU A 56 5.24 -6.50 -3.56
CA GLU A 56 5.25 -6.54 -5.03
C GLU A 56 4.38 -5.39 -5.57
N PRO A 57 4.90 -4.56 -6.50
CA PRO A 57 4.14 -3.47 -7.10
C PRO A 57 2.81 -3.95 -7.67
N GLY A 58 1.75 -3.15 -7.50
CA GLY A 58 0.38 -3.39 -7.98
C GLY A 58 -0.27 -4.73 -7.57
N THR A 59 0.20 -5.34 -6.48
CA THR A 59 -0.51 -6.45 -5.85
C THR A 59 -1.58 -5.92 -4.91
N ASP A 60 -2.85 -6.15 -5.27
CA ASP A 60 -3.98 -5.83 -4.41
C ASP A 60 -4.02 -6.77 -3.20
N THR A 61 -3.63 -6.29 -2.02
CA THR A 61 -3.79 -7.02 -0.77
C THR A 61 -4.21 -6.10 0.37
N ASP A 62 -5.03 -6.63 1.28
CA ASP A 62 -5.40 -5.93 2.51
C ASP A 62 -4.27 -5.95 3.55
N GLN A 63 -3.34 -6.90 3.44
CA GLN A 63 -2.19 -7.06 4.31
C GLN A 63 -1.17 -8.04 3.73
N TRP A 64 0.11 -7.68 3.82
CA TRP A 64 1.21 -8.63 3.64
C TRP A 64 1.41 -9.47 4.90
N ILE A 65 1.73 -10.76 4.76
CA ILE A 65 2.10 -11.64 5.87
C ILE A 65 3.49 -12.21 5.62
N GLY A 66 4.16 -12.62 6.69
CA GLY A 66 5.45 -13.27 6.52
C GLY A 66 6.17 -13.55 7.83
N GLN A 67 7.32 -14.17 7.68
CA GLN A 67 8.21 -14.56 8.77
C GLN A 67 9.66 -14.55 8.30
N TYR A 68 10.57 -14.46 9.25
CA TYR A 68 11.99 -14.32 8.96
C TYR A 68 12.84 -15.15 9.91
N CYS A 69 14.09 -15.40 9.51
CA CYS A 69 15.13 -15.88 10.39
C CYS A 69 16.36 -14.98 10.26
N VAL A 70 17.10 -14.79 11.37
CA VAL A 70 18.33 -14.01 11.39
C VAL A 70 19.53 -14.98 11.39
N THR A 71 20.48 -14.72 10.51
CA THR A 71 21.73 -15.48 10.37
C THR A 71 22.57 -15.46 11.65
N GLY A 72 23.48 -16.42 11.77
CA GLY A 72 24.31 -16.57 12.98
C GLY A 72 25.14 -15.32 13.32
N SER A 73 25.56 -14.53 12.33
CA SER A 73 26.29 -13.29 12.60
C SER A 73 25.41 -12.11 13.02
N GLY A 74 24.08 -12.20 12.84
CA GLY A 74 23.17 -11.06 13.02
C GLY A 74 23.21 -10.03 11.89
N LYS A 75 23.94 -10.29 10.79
CA LYS A 75 24.09 -9.34 9.68
C LYS A 75 22.97 -9.43 8.65
N HIS A 76 22.49 -10.63 8.35
CA HIS A 76 21.44 -10.83 7.34
C HIS A 76 20.20 -11.49 7.94
N ALA A 77 19.04 -11.13 7.42
CA ALA A 77 17.79 -11.86 7.59
C ALA A 77 17.38 -12.51 6.27
N VAL A 78 16.85 -13.73 6.35
CA VAL A 78 16.09 -14.34 5.24
C VAL A 78 14.62 -14.21 5.58
N VAL A 79 13.83 -13.70 4.65
CA VAL A 79 12.43 -13.37 4.86
C VAL A 79 11.58 -14.10 3.83
N VAL A 80 10.48 -14.71 4.28
CA VAL A 80 9.44 -15.32 3.46
C VAL A 80 8.16 -14.53 3.64
N TYR A 81 7.55 -14.07 2.56
CA TYR A 81 6.41 -13.17 2.59
C TYR A 81 5.42 -13.41 1.44
N ALA A 82 4.15 -13.09 1.66
CA ALA A 82 3.09 -13.20 0.66
C ALA A 82 1.88 -12.30 1.01
N PRO A 83 0.96 -12.04 0.07
CA PRO A 83 -0.36 -11.51 0.40
C PRO A 83 -1.10 -12.45 1.37
N ARG A 84 -1.84 -11.91 2.35
CA ARG A 84 -2.57 -12.69 3.37
C ARG A 84 -3.44 -13.81 2.77
N ALA A 85 -4.08 -13.54 1.63
CA ALA A 85 -4.93 -14.50 0.92
C ALA A 85 -4.20 -15.79 0.50
N ALA A 86 -2.87 -15.77 0.36
CA ALA A 86 -2.09 -16.97 0.04
C ALA A 86 -2.20 -18.06 1.12
N ALA A 87 -2.43 -17.69 2.39
CA ALA A 87 -2.62 -18.64 3.48
C ALA A 87 -3.94 -19.43 3.38
N ASN A 88 -4.90 -18.98 2.56
CA ASN A 88 -6.21 -19.61 2.42
C ASN A 88 -6.24 -20.73 1.38
N LYS A 89 -5.23 -20.88 0.52
CA LYS A 89 -5.24 -21.88 -0.55
C LYS A 89 -4.05 -22.80 -0.39
N GLU A 90 -4.31 -24.10 -0.29
CA GLU A 90 -3.27 -25.12 -0.12
C GLU A 90 -2.11 -24.96 -1.11
N GLN A 91 -2.42 -24.75 -2.39
CA GLN A 91 -1.40 -24.57 -3.43
C GLN A 91 -0.53 -23.33 -3.20
N LEU A 92 -1.13 -22.21 -2.80
CA LEU A 92 -0.40 -20.97 -2.51
C LEU A 92 0.35 -21.04 -1.17
N PHE A 93 -0.18 -21.76 -0.20
CA PHE A 93 0.47 -22.01 1.08
C PHE A 93 1.74 -22.87 0.91
N HIS A 94 1.69 -23.92 0.07
CA HIS A 94 2.85 -24.79 -0.16
C HIS A 94 3.90 -24.19 -1.10
N GLY A 95 3.53 -23.28 -2.00
CA GLY A 95 4.45 -22.80 -3.03
C GLY A 95 4.07 -21.49 -3.72
N GLY A 96 3.37 -20.60 -3.03
CA GLY A 96 2.96 -19.29 -3.55
C GLY A 96 3.63 -18.08 -2.86
N ALA A 97 4.50 -18.30 -1.88
CA ALA A 97 5.22 -17.22 -1.20
C ALA A 97 6.52 -16.84 -1.89
N LEU A 98 6.97 -15.63 -1.61
CA LEU A 98 8.20 -15.03 -2.10
C LEU A 98 9.28 -15.09 -1.01
N ALA A 99 10.55 -15.02 -1.41
CA ALA A 99 11.68 -15.03 -0.49
C ALA A 99 12.71 -13.94 -0.82
N ALA A 100 13.29 -13.33 0.20
CA ALA A 100 14.33 -12.31 0.07
C ALA A 100 15.43 -12.44 1.13
N VAL A 101 16.64 -12.03 0.79
CA VAL A 101 17.75 -11.80 1.73
C VAL A 101 17.83 -10.30 2.01
N VAL A 102 17.86 -9.91 3.27
CA VAL A 102 17.97 -8.53 3.74
C VAL A 102 19.25 -8.36 4.54
N ASP A 103 20.15 -7.48 4.10
CA ASP A 103 21.25 -6.99 4.94
C ASP A 103 20.69 -6.04 6.00
N LEU A 104 20.78 -6.41 7.27
CA LEU A 104 20.21 -5.66 8.39
C LEU A 104 21.01 -4.39 8.70
N GLY A 105 22.27 -4.30 8.29
CA GLY A 105 23.11 -3.12 8.44
C GLY A 105 22.80 -2.07 7.39
N SER A 106 22.84 -2.46 6.11
CA SER A 106 22.64 -1.53 4.98
C SER A 106 21.17 -1.39 4.56
N GLY A 107 20.32 -2.35 4.90
CA GLY A 107 18.95 -2.52 4.43
C GLY A 107 18.84 -3.17 3.04
N ALA A 108 19.95 -3.51 2.39
CA ALA A 108 19.93 -3.99 1.01
C ALA A 108 19.11 -5.28 0.89
N VAL A 109 18.17 -5.31 -0.05
CA VAL A 109 17.30 -6.47 -0.30
C VAL A 109 17.73 -7.18 -1.58
N THR A 110 17.68 -8.52 -1.59
CA THR A 110 17.79 -9.33 -2.81
C THR A 110 16.68 -10.37 -2.83
N LYS A 111 15.77 -10.28 -3.81
CA LYS A 111 14.67 -11.25 -3.98
C LYS A 111 15.19 -12.50 -4.71
N LEU A 112 14.83 -13.68 -4.22
CA LEU A 112 15.45 -14.96 -4.62
C LEU A 112 14.77 -15.66 -5.81
N GLY A 113 13.74 -15.03 -6.40
CA GLY A 113 13.10 -15.46 -7.65
C GLY A 113 12.29 -16.76 -7.58
N GLN A 114 12.57 -17.66 -6.65
CA GLN A 114 11.88 -18.96 -6.52
C GLN A 114 10.70 -18.86 -5.54
N PRO A 115 9.53 -19.41 -5.89
CA PRO A 115 8.44 -19.52 -4.94
C PRO A 115 8.79 -20.52 -3.83
N VAL A 116 8.28 -20.28 -2.63
CA VAL A 116 8.52 -21.07 -1.42
C VAL A 116 7.24 -21.29 -0.62
N SER A 117 7.29 -22.12 0.42
CA SER A 117 6.15 -22.36 1.31
C SER A 117 6.01 -21.30 2.41
N LEU A 118 4.78 -21.02 2.84
CA LEU A 118 4.45 -20.26 4.05
C LEU A 118 4.52 -21.09 5.34
N ALA A 119 4.89 -22.37 5.33
CA ALA A 119 4.97 -23.17 6.55
C ALA A 119 5.83 -22.49 7.63
N TYR A 120 5.42 -22.54 8.92
CA TYR A 120 6.00 -21.72 9.99
C TYR A 120 7.53 -21.85 10.15
N HIS A 121 8.07 -22.98 9.70
CA HIS A 121 9.46 -23.36 9.85
C HIS A 121 10.34 -22.91 8.67
N ASN A 122 9.81 -22.06 7.78
CA ASN A 122 10.49 -21.54 6.60
C ASN A 122 10.57 -20.01 6.70
N PRO A 123 11.76 -19.37 6.73
CA PRO A 123 13.09 -19.94 6.47
C PRO A 123 13.78 -20.54 7.70
N GLY A 124 14.75 -21.43 7.47
CA GLY A 124 15.60 -22.01 8.53
C GLY A 124 17.05 -21.52 8.44
N CYS A 125 17.49 -20.70 9.40
CA CYS A 125 18.84 -20.13 9.43
C CYS A 125 19.85 -21.06 10.13
N GLY A 126 21.08 -21.08 9.60
CA GLY A 126 22.22 -21.78 10.19
C GLY A 126 22.92 -20.97 11.29
N SER A 127 23.98 -21.54 11.88
CA SER A 127 24.85 -20.87 12.85
C SER A 127 25.84 -19.88 12.22
N GLY A 128 25.84 -19.73 10.89
CA GLY A 128 26.63 -18.78 10.11
C GLY A 128 25.79 -18.05 9.06
N GLU A 129 26.35 -17.80 7.88
CA GLU A 129 25.74 -17.03 6.78
C GLU A 129 25.06 -17.91 5.71
N THR A 130 24.39 -18.97 6.18
CA THR A 130 23.65 -19.89 5.33
C THR A 130 22.25 -20.07 5.88
N ALA A 131 21.27 -20.24 5.00
CA ALA A 131 19.90 -20.59 5.36
C ALA A 131 19.36 -21.66 4.39
N VAL A 132 18.25 -22.29 4.77
CA VAL A 132 17.50 -23.19 3.89
C VAL A 132 16.09 -22.65 3.74
N LEU A 133 15.63 -22.57 2.49
CA LEU A 133 14.24 -22.38 2.14
C LEU A 133 13.63 -23.72 1.74
N SER A 134 12.33 -23.90 2.00
CA SER A 134 11.62 -25.13 1.64
C SER A 134 10.34 -24.88 0.85
N ARG A 135 10.01 -25.81 -0.04
CA ARG A 135 8.74 -25.87 -0.77
C ARG A 135 8.30 -27.34 -0.88
N LEU A 136 7.02 -27.61 -0.65
CA LEU A 136 6.47 -28.95 -0.90
C LEU A 136 5.98 -29.01 -2.35
N ASP A 137 6.67 -29.79 -3.18
CA ASP A 137 6.31 -30.04 -4.57
C ASP A 137 5.45 -31.31 -4.69
N GLY A 138 4.47 -31.27 -5.58
CA GLY A 138 3.52 -32.35 -5.79
C GLY A 138 2.11 -31.95 -5.39
N ASP A 139 1.15 -32.74 -5.85
CA ASP A 139 -0.25 -32.60 -5.45
C ASP A 139 -0.75 -33.96 -4.96
N GLU A 140 -1.97 -33.94 -4.43
CA GLU A 140 -2.71 -35.10 -3.97
C GLU A 140 -2.88 -36.20 -5.03
N SER A 141 -2.49 -36.01 -6.30
CA SER A 141 -2.56 -36.99 -7.39
C SER A 141 -1.19 -37.55 -7.83
N ARG A 142 -0.07 -36.85 -7.52
CA ARG A 142 1.28 -37.13 -8.06
C ARG A 142 2.34 -37.56 -7.03
N GLY A 143 2.02 -37.49 -5.74
CA GLY A 143 2.95 -37.78 -4.64
C GLY A 143 3.83 -36.57 -4.28
N TYR A 144 4.28 -36.51 -3.04
CA TYR A 144 4.96 -35.34 -2.47
C TYR A 144 6.49 -35.47 -2.43
N ALA A 145 7.19 -34.39 -2.74
CA ALA A 145 8.62 -34.21 -2.54
C ALA A 145 8.93 -32.80 -2.04
N THR A 146 9.77 -32.65 -1.02
CA THR A 146 10.22 -31.35 -0.55
C THR A 146 11.41 -30.88 -1.36
N LYS A 147 11.29 -29.71 -2.00
CA LYS A 147 12.42 -28.93 -2.49
C LYS A 147 13.05 -28.16 -1.34
N LEU A 148 14.35 -28.35 -1.15
CA LEU A 148 15.20 -27.61 -0.22
C LEU A 148 16.15 -26.73 -1.03
N MET A 149 16.21 -25.44 -0.72
CA MET A 149 17.01 -24.45 -1.42
C MET A 149 18.00 -23.83 -0.43
N THR A 150 19.28 -24.13 -0.57
CA THR A 150 20.34 -23.57 0.27
C THR A 150 20.67 -22.17 -0.20
N VAL A 151 20.55 -21.19 0.70
CA VAL A 151 20.84 -19.78 0.45
C VAL A 151 22.17 -19.42 1.09
N ASP A 152 23.08 -18.88 0.30
CA ASP A 152 24.25 -18.15 0.80
C ASP A 152 23.82 -16.70 0.99
N THR A 153 23.80 -16.23 2.24
CA THR A 153 23.28 -14.90 2.57
C THR A 153 24.28 -13.79 2.32
N GLU A 154 25.59 -14.08 2.27
CA GLU A 154 26.61 -13.10 1.88
C GLU A 154 26.56 -12.81 0.38
N GLN A 155 26.30 -13.84 -0.42
CA GLN A 155 26.14 -13.73 -1.87
C GLN A 155 24.69 -13.44 -2.29
N ALA A 156 23.77 -13.44 -1.32
CA ALA A 156 22.33 -13.23 -1.49
C ALA A 156 21.71 -14.07 -2.62
N LYS A 157 22.09 -15.36 -2.71
CA LYS A 157 21.65 -16.26 -3.79
C LYS A 157 21.39 -17.68 -3.32
N ILE A 158 20.51 -18.36 -4.06
CA ILE A 158 20.35 -19.81 -3.95
C ILE A 158 21.59 -20.47 -4.58
N THR A 159 22.32 -21.25 -3.79
CA THR A 159 23.54 -21.94 -4.22
C THR A 159 23.29 -23.40 -4.60
N GLU A 160 22.25 -24.00 -4.03
CA GLU A 160 21.88 -25.39 -4.26
C GLU A 160 20.37 -25.55 -4.12
N THR A 161 19.78 -26.36 -5.01
CA THR A 161 18.38 -26.78 -4.92
C THR A 161 18.33 -28.28 -5.04
N VAL A 162 17.78 -28.94 -4.01
CA VAL A 162 17.68 -30.40 -3.95
C VAL A 162 16.23 -30.81 -3.75
N SER A 163 15.78 -31.81 -4.50
CA SER A 163 14.47 -32.44 -4.29
C SER A 163 14.65 -33.69 -3.43
N ALA A 164 14.07 -33.68 -2.24
CA ALA A 164 14.06 -34.82 -1.34
C ALA A 164 12.64 -35.42 -1.27
N PRO A 165 12.50 -36.74 -1.33
CA PRO A 165 11.17 -37.36 -1.30
C PRO A 165 10.45 -37.22 0.04
N GLY A 166 9.12 -37.10 0.00
CA GLY A 166 8.26 -36.92 1.18
C GLY A 166 8.23 -35.48 1.71
N GLN A 167 7.47 -35.26 2.79
CA GLN A 167 7.38 -33.98 3.49
C GLN A 167 8.51 -33.87 4.52
N LEU A 168 9.42 -32.91 4.32
CA LEU A 168 10.46 -32.52 5.25
C LEU A 168 10.16 -31.15 5.84
N THR A 169 10.23 -31.02 7.15
CA THR A 169 9.96 -29.76 7.87
C THR A 169 11.17 -29.28 8.67
N SER A 170 11.13 -28.04 9.15
CA SER A 170 12.18 -27.42 9.99
C SER A 170 13.60 -27.58 9.44
N ALA A 171 13.76 -27.45 8.12
CA ALA A 171 15.05 -27.63 7.46
C ALA A 171 16.03 -26.50 7.82
N VAL A 172 17.25 -26.86 8.24
CA VAL A 172 18.32 -25.93 8.61
C VAL A 172 19.69 -26.39 8.08
N PRO A 173 20.62 -25.48 7.77
CA PRO A 173 22.01 -25.85 7.49
C PRO A 173 22.65 -26.52 8.71
N PHE A 174 23.23 -27.72 8.52
CA PHE A 174 23.88 -28.47 9.60
C PHE A 174 24.94 -29.44 9.07
N GLY A 175 26.13 -29.45 9.66
CA GLY A 175 27.17 -30.43 9.33
C GLY A 175 27.69 -30.40 7.88
N GLY A 176 27.49 -29.30 7.14
CA GLY A 176 27.84 -29.21 5.72
C GLY A 176 26.78 -29.79 4.77
N ALA A 177 25.61 -30.15 5.30
CA ALA A 177 24.43 -30.62 4.59
C ALA A 177 23.18 -29.90 5.14
N VAL A 178 21.98 -30.41 4.86
CA VAL A 178 20.73 -29.92 5.46
C VAL A 178 20.27 -30.90 6.52
N ALA A 179 20.03 -30.44 7.75
CA ALA A 179 19.25 -31.20 8.73
C ALA A 179 17.77 -30.85 8.56
N ALA A 180 16.90 -31.84 8.57
CA ALA A 180 15.45 -31.64 8.48
C ALA A 180 14.71 -32.64 9.37
N VAL A 181 13.43 -32.38 9.57
CA VAL A 181 12.51 -33.25 10.29
C VAL A 181 11.70 -34.05 9.31
N ARG A 182 11.58 -35.35 9.60
CA ARG A 182 10.75 -36.29 8.86
C ARG A 182 10.00 -37.15 9.85
N GLY A 183 8.72 -36.84 10.10
CA GLY A 183 7.94 -37.51 11.12
C GLY A 183 8.59 -37.39 12.50
N THR A 184 8.94 -38.51 13.12
CA THR A 184 9.64 -38.55 14.42
C THR A 184 11.16 -38.66 14.29
N SER A 185 11.71 -38.43 13.10
CA SER A 185 13.14 -38.53 12.82
C SER A 185 13.77 -37.19 12.51
N LEU A 186 14.97 -36.98 13.04
CA LEU A 186 15.93 -36.02 12.50
C LEU A 186 16.74 -36.69 11.40
N VAL A 187 16.87 -36.02 10.27
CA VAL A 187 17.59 -36.55 9.10
C VAL A 187 18.57 -35.54 8.54
N SER A 188 19.64 -36.02 7.93
CA SER A 188 20.51 -35.23 7.08
C SER A 188 20.21 -35.52 5.62
N VAL A 189 20.05 -34.49 4.82
CA VAL A 189 19.78 -34.54 3.38
C VAL A 189 21.04 -34.13 2.62
N ASP A 190 21.53 -35.01 1.76
CA ASP A 190 22.69 -34.76 0.91
C ASP A 190 22.34 -34.00 -0.39
N ALA A 191 23.35 -33.61 -1.15
CA ALA A 191 23.22 -32.86 -2.40
C ALA A 191 22.41 -33.56 -3.51
N LYS A 192 22.14 -34.87 -3.38
CA LYS A 192 21.35 -35.67 -4.32
C LYS A 192 19.92 -35.90 -3.82
N GLY A 193 19.56 -35.39 -2.65
CA GLY A 193 18.27 -35.61 -2.01
C GLY A 193 18.21 -36.92 -1.22
N GLY A 194 19.36 -37.60 -1.07
CA GLY A 194 19.50 -38.78 -0.23
C GLY A 194 19.35 -38.40 1.24
N GLN A 195 18.59 -39.19 1.99
CA GLN A 195 18.26 -38.91 3.39
C GLN A 195 18.92 -39.95 4.30
N SER A 196 19.65 -39.49 5.32
CA SER A 196 20.30 -40.33 6.33
C SER A 196 19.79 -40.01 7.72
N LEU A 197 19.52 -41.03 8.54
CA LEU A 197 19.00 -40.85 9.89
C LEU A 197 20.07 -40.23 10.81
N LEU A 198 19.74 -39.12 11.47
CA LEU A 198 20.55 -38.53 12.54
C LEU A 198 20.13 -39.06 13.90
N HIS A 199 18.82 -39.03 14.19
CA HIS A 199 18.24 -39.48 15.45
C HIS A 199 16.74 -39.76 15.32
N MET A 200 16.19 -40.64 16.15
CA MET A 200 14.74 -40.89 16.28
C MET A 200 14.27 -40.43 17.65
N THR A 201 13.11 -39.80 17.71
CA THR A 201 12.51 -39.26 18.94
C THR A 201 11.13 -39.87 19.19
N ASP A 202 10.61 -39.69 20.40
CA ASP A 202 9.28 -40.19 20.80
C ASP A 202 8.11 -39.34 20.25
N GLY A 203 8.41 -38.19 19.64
CA GLY A 203 7.46 -37.30 18.98
C GLY A 203 8.16 -36.44 17.93
N ALA A 204 7.41 -35.78 17.05
CA ALA A 204 7.99 -35.00 15.94
C ALA A 204 8.87 -33.84 16.46
N PRO A 205 10.17 -33.79 16.11
CA PRO A 205 11.01 -32.63 16.38
C PRO A 205 10.48 -31.38 15.67
N SER A 206 10.75 -30.21 16.23
CA SER A 206 10.42 -28.91 15.65
C SER A 206 11.41 -27.85 16.09
N ARG A 207 11.36 -26.66 15.48
CA ARG A 207 12.23 -25.50 15.79
C ARG A 207 13.70 -25.88 15.93
N LEU A 208 14.26 -26.45 14.86
CA LEU A 208 15.67 -26.85 14.83
C LEU A 208 16.57 -25.61 14.90
N VAL A 209 17.52 -25.61 15.83
CA VAL A 209 18.47 -24.50 16.06
C VAL A 209 19.90 -25.05 16.06
N PRO A 210 20.65 -24.89 14.96
CA PRO A 210 22.05 -25.30 14.92
C PRO A 210 22.92 -24.35 15.76
N THR A 211 23.81 -24.92 16.58
CA THR A 211 24.82 -24.18 17.36
C THR A 211 26.21 -24.69 16.99
N GLY A 212 26.98 -23.87 16.26
CA GLY A 212 28.20 -24.32 15.60
C GLY A 212 27.96 -25.40 14.53
N ARG A 213 28.97 -26.24 14.27
CA ARG A 213 28.90 -27.29 13.21
C ARG A 213 28.30 -28.62 13.66
N ASN A 214 28.33 -28.92 14.96
CA ASN A 214 28.14 -30.29 15.47
C ASN A 214 27.06 -30.41 16.57
N VAL A 215 26.37 -29.32 16.94
CA VAL A 215 25.31 -29.34 17.95
C VAL A 215 24.01 -28.84 17.31
N LEU A 216 22.96 -29.64 17.37
CA LEU A 216 21.63 -29.30 16.89
C LEU A 216 20.66 -29.31 18.07
N GLY A 217 20.15 -28.14 18.44
CA GLY A 217 19.03 -28.03 19.36
C GLY A 217 17.71 -28.27 18.64
N TYR A 218 16.75 -28.88 19.31
CA TYR A 218 15.38 -29.03 18.79
C TYR A 218 14.39 -29.18 19.94
N GLN A 219 13.11 -28.96 19.66
CA GLN A 219 12.03 -29.18 20.62
C GLN A 219 11.13 -30.34 20.18
N VAL A 220 10.61 -31.09 21.15
CA VAL A 220 9.62 -32.16 20.95
C VAL A 220 8.40 -31.80 21.79
N VAL A 221 7.26 -31.56 21.13
CA VAL A 221 6.00 -31.21 21.79
C VAL A 221 5.16 -32.47 21.94
N GLY A 222 5.00 -32.93 23.17
CA GLY A 222 4.13 -34.03 23.53
C GLY A 222 2.70 -33.58 23.82
N LYS A 223 1.91 -34.49 24.41
CA LYS A 223 0.53 -34.20 24.81
C LYS A 223 0.44 -33.08 25.85
N ASP A 224 1.19 -33.20 26.95
CA ASP A 224 1.10 -32.33 28.13
C ASP A 224 2.42 -31.58 28.45
N LYS A 225 3.53 -31.95 27.80
CA LYS A 225 4.86 -31.39 28.05
C LYS A 225 5.58 -31.01 26.77
N THR A 226 6.51 -30.05 26.86
CA THR A 226 7.49 -29.71 25.82
C THR A 226 8.88 -30.07 26.33
N GLU A 227 9.60 -30.88 25.57
CA GLU A 227 10.98 -31.28 25.85
C GLU A 227 11.92 -30.60 24.86
N ILE A 228 13.05 -30.11 25.39
CA ILE A 228 14.09 -29.45 24.62
C ILE A 228 15.32 -30.35 24.63
N HIS A 229 15.84 -30.64 23.45
CA HIS A 229 16.89 -31.62 23.22
C HIS A 229 18.11 -30.97 22.57
N ALA A 230 19.27 -31.59 22.76
CA ALA A 230 20.51 -31.25 22.08
C ALA A 230 21.19 -32.51 21.53
N LEU A 231 21.21 -32.63 20.20
CA LEU A 231 21.97 -33.65 19.51
C LEU A 231 23.40 -33.18 19.29
N SER A 232 24.38 -33.88 19.86
CA SER A 232 25.81 -33.60 19.67
C SER A 232 26.59 -34.87 19.37
N ALA A 233 27.34 -34.88 18.28
CA ALA A 233 28.14 -36.03 17.84
C ALA A 233 27.35 -37.35 17.81
N GLY A 234 26.09 -37.31 17.37
CA GLY A 234 25.19 -38.47 17.29
C GLY A 234 24.55 -38.90 18.62
N THR A 235 24.83 -38.20 19.73
CA THR A 235 24.23 -38.46 21.05
C THR A 235 23.19 -37.39 21.36
N ASP A 236 21.96 -37.81 21.66
CA ASP A 236 20.88 -36.92 22.10
C ASP A 236 20.80 -36.82 23.63
N ALA A 237 20.39 -35.65 24.13
CA ALA A 237 20.12 -35.43 25.54
C ALA A 237 19.00 -34.39 25.76
N ILE A 238 18.08 -34.71 26.67
CA ILE A 238 17.09 -33.74 27.18
C ILE A 238 17.81 -32.68 28.01
N VAL A 239 17.71 -31.43 27.55
CA VAL A 239 18.22 -30.20 28.16
C VAL A 239 17.20 -29.63 29.15
N ALA A 240 15.92 -29.57 28.77
CA ALA A 240 14.84 -29.04 29.59
C ALA A 240 13.52 -29.76 29.30
N SER A 241 12.61 -29.78 30.27
CA SER A 241 11.24 -30.26 30.12
C SER A 241 10.31 -29.34 30.91
N ALA A 242 9.24 -28.86 30.28
CA ALA A 242 8.22 -28.01 30.92
C ALA A 242 6.81 -28.41 30.47
N ALA A 243 5.78 -27.79 31.05
CA ALA A 243 4.42 -27.94 30.54
C ALA A 243 4.32 -27.44 29.10
N LYS A 244 3.37 -27.97 28.33
CA LYS A 244 3.16 -27.54 26.94
C LYS A 244 2.91 -26.03 26.87
N GLY A 245 3.68 -25.32 26.03
CA GLY A 245 3.57 -23.88 25.86
C GLY A 245 4.36 -23.04 26.86
N ASP A 246 4.87 -23.62 27.96
CA ASP A 246 5.64 -22.89 28.97
C ASP A 246 7.04 -22.50 28.52
N VAL A 247 7.61 -23.23 27.55
CA VAL A 247 8.95 -22.97 27.02
C VAL A 247 9.02 -23.28 25.52
N GLN A 248 9.83 -22.51 24.80
CA GLN A 248 10.17 -22.78 23.40
C GLN A 248 11.67 -22.63 23.16
N LEU A 249 12.17 -23.33 22.12
CA LEU A 249 13.53 -23.14 21.62
C LEU A 249 13.55 -22.04 20.54
N ARG A 250 14.52 -21.13 20.65
CA ARG A 250 14.78 -20.06 19.68
C ARG A 250 16.27 -19.97 19.35
N GLY A 251 16.59 -19.54 18.14
CA GLY A 251 17.95 -19.13 17.76
C GLY A 251 18.14 -17.64 17.98
N ALA A 252 19.32 -17.24 18.48
CA ALA A 252 19.73 -15.84 18.59
C ALA A 252 21.25 -15.74 18.36
N GLY A 253 21.67 -15.07 17.28
CA GLY A 253 23.09 -14.82 17.00
C GLY A 253 23.96 -16.09 16.99
N GLY A 254 23.46 -17.18 16.39
CA GLY A 254 24.16 -18.47 16.32
C GLY A 254 24.17 -19.26 17.64
N THR A 255 23.44 -18.80 18.65
CA THR A 255 23.24 -19.47 19.94
C THR A 255 21.81 -20.01 20.08
N ALA A 256 21.64 -21.03 20.93
CA ALA A 256 20.33 -21.56 21.28
C ALA A 256 19.83 -20.90 22.57
N VAL A 257 18.58 -20.46 22.59
CA VAL A 257 17.96 -19.80 23.74
C VAL A 257 16.68 -20.51 24.11
N LEU A 258 16.59 -20.92 25.38
CA LEU A 258 15.37 -21.38 26.01
C LEU A 258 14.56 -20.15 26.46
N VAL A 259 13.36 -19.98 25.91
CA VAL A 259 12.49 -18.83 26.20
C VAL A 259 11.22 -19.31 26.86
N GLY A 260 10.81 -18.66 27.95
CA GLY A 260 9.55 -18.98 28.62
C GLY A 260 9.55 -18.60 30.10
N PRO A 261 8.39 -18.46 30.76
CA PRO A 261 8.29 -18.11 32.18
C PRO A 261 8.98 -19.08 33.14
N SER A 262 9.27 -20.30 32.69
CA SER A 262 9.99 -21.32 33.46
C SER A 262 11.46 -21.49 33.03
N ALA A 263 11.93 -20.77 32.01
CA ALA A 263 13.20 -21.03 31.36
C ALA A 263 14.41 -20.87 32.28
N THR A 264 14.52 -19.78 33.04
CA THR A 264 15.71 -19.56 33.90
C THR A 264 15.74 -20.51 35.09
N ARG A 265 14.58 -20.96 35.57
CA ARG A 265 14.49 -21.99 36.63
C ARG A 265 14.97 -23.34 36.12
N LEU A 266 14.56 -23.73 34.91
CA LEU A 266 14.95 -24.99 34.29
C LEU A 266 16.46 -25.05 33.98
N GLY A 267 17.08 -23.91 33.71
CA GLY A 267 18.51 -23.79 33.43
C GLY A 267 19.44 -23.68 34.66
N LYS A 268 18.93 -23.74 35.91
CA LYS A 268 19.71 -23.57 37.15
C LYS A 268 19.64 -24.79 38.09
N ALA A 269 20.77 -25.18 38.69
CA ALA A 269 20.81 -26.17 39.78
C ALA A 269 20.30 -25.54 41.10
N PRO A 270 19.66 -26.30 42.02
CA PRO A 270 19.52 -27.77 42.07
C PRO A 270 18.21 -28.33 41.48
N LEU A 271 17.39 -27.49 40.85
CA LEU A 271 16.06 -27.87 40.33
C LEU A 271 16.08 -28.29 38.83
N GLY A 272 17.25 -28.22 38.17
CA GLY A 272 17.50 -28.59 36.76
C GLY A 272 18.97 -28.90 36.44
N LYS A 273 19.28 -29.22 35.17
CA LYS A 273 20.66 -29.44 34.66
C LYS A 273 21.28 -28.11 34.20
N PRO A 274 22.61 -27.89 34.33
CA PRO A 274 23.27 -26.77 33.67
C PRO A 274 23.01 -26.81 32.15
N LEU A 275 22.69 -25.67 31.54
CA LEU A 275 22.51 -25.58 30.10
C LEU A 275 23.82 -25.92 29.35
N PRO A 276 23.74 -26.51 28.14
CA PRO A 276 24.91 -26.77 27.32
C PRO A 276 25.72 -25.50 27.03
N GLN A 277 27.01 -25.66 26.71
CA GLN A 277 27.83 -24.53 26.30
C GLN A 277 27.23 -23.87 25.04
N GLY A 278 27.13 -22.54 25.03
CA GLY A 278 26.50 -21.79 23.94
C GLY A 278 24.98 -21.71 24.01
N TRP A 279 24.37 -22.17 25.11
CA TRP A 279 22.93 -22.04 25.37
C TRP A 279 22.64 -21.01 26.46
N ARG A 280 21.48 -20.37 26.38
CA ARG A 280 21.02 -19.36 27.35
C ARG A 280 19.55 -19.60 27.71
N ALA A 281 19.10 -19.03 28.82
CA ALA A 281 17.68 -19.02 29.19
C ALA A 281 17.22 -17.59 29.46
N VAL A 282 16.00 -17.27 29.01
CA VAL A 282 15.38 -15.96 29.16
C VAL A 282 13.95 -16.14 29.66
N ASP A 283 13.63 -15.48 30.77
CA ASP A 283 12.26 -15.43 31.28
C ASP A 283 11.46 -14.37 30.49
N ALA A 284 10.59 -14.85 29.60
CA ALA A 284 9.72 -14.06 28.74
C ALA A 284 8.50 -14.91 28.32
N ALA A 285 7.55 -14.33 27.59
CA ALA A 285 6.56 -15.13 26.88
C ALA A 285 7.26 -16.08 25.90
N ALA A 286 6.80 -17.32 25.80
CA ALA A 286 7.54 -18.38 25.08
C ALA A 286 7.64 -18.12 23.57
N ASP A 287 6.72 -17.31 23.03
CA ASP A 287 6.66 -16.86 21.64
C ASP A 287 7.45 -15.57 21.36
N ALA A 288 7.95 -14.87 22.40
CA ALA A 288 8.63 -13.60 22.26
C ALA A 288 9.86 -13.65 21.34
N GLU A 289 10.11 -12.55 20.63
CA GLU A 289 11.27 -12.40 19.75
C GLU A 289 12.50 -11.92 20.53
N LEU A 290 13.67 -12.41 20.13
CA LEU A 290 14.93 -12.13 20.80
C LEU A 290 15.88 -11.34 19.91
N SER A 291 16.55 -10.39 20.52
CA SER A 291 17.79 -9.82 19.98
C SER A 291 18.91 -10.86 19.87
N THR A 292 19.88 -10.63 18.97
CA THR A 292 20.95 -11.58 18.62
C THR A 292 21.77 -12.11 19.79
N ALA A 293 21.96 -11.31 20.84
CA ALA A 293 22.64 -11.66 22.08
C ALA A 293 21.66 -11.80 23.25
N ALA A 294 20.36 -11.86 22.97
CA ALA A 294 19.27 -12.01 23.92
C ALA A 294 19.35 -11.02 25.10
N GLN A 295 19.77 -9.77 24.87
CA GLN A 295 19.78 -8.72 25.90
C GLN A 295 18.46 -7.93 25.90
N LEU A 296 17.73 -7.95 24.78
CA LEU A 296 16.40 -7.42 24.60
C LEU A 296 15.42 -8.52 24.16
N VAL A 297 14.24 -8.53 24.77
CA VAL A 297 13.07 -9.35 24.40
C VAL A 297 12.01 -8.45 23.82
N VAL A 298 11.62 -8.63 22.57
CA VAL A 298 10.46 -7.95 21.98
C VAL A 298 9.22 -8.77 22.30
N THR A 299 8.33 -8.20 23.10
CA THR A 299 7.12 -8.87 23.58
C THR A 299 5.89 -8.58 22.73
N ALA A 300 5.92 -7.48 21.98
CA ALA A 300 4.93 -7.14 20.98
C ALA A 300 5.55 -6.11 20.02
N ALA A 301 5.24 -6.20 18.73
CA ALA A 301 5.56 -5.18 17.75
C ALA A 301 4.31 -5.02 16.91
N SER A 302 3.59 -3.90 17.02
CA SER A 302 2.25 -3.79 16.47
C SER A 302 1.83 -2.40 15.99
N ASN A 303 1.27 -2.33 14.77
CA ASN A 303 0.54 -1.18 14.21
C ASN A 303 -0.91 -1.09 14.71
N LYS A 304 -1.36 -2.09 15.49
CA LYS A 304 -2.70 -2.25 16.11
C LYS A 304 -3.83 -2.63 15.14
N ASN A 305 -3.50 -2.78 13.85
CA ASN A 305 -4.41 -2.98 12.74
C ASN A 305 -4.08 -4.25 11.91
N GLU A 306 -3.21 -5.14 12.39
CA GLU A 306 -2.70 -6.35 11.70
C GLU A 306 -3.74 -7.44 11.49
N ALA A 307 -4.94 -7.19 12.00
CA ALA A 307 -6.12 -8.01 11.87
C ALA A 307 -7.32 -7.13 11.46
N ALA A 308 -7.04 -5.91 11.01
CA ALA A 308 -8.01 -4.98 10.48
C ALA A 308 -7.79 -4.82 8.97
N ALA A 309 -8.86 -4.68 8.20
CA ALA A 309 -8.74 -4.29 6.79
C ALA A 309 -7.98 -2.96 6.69
N GLY A 310 -6.71 -3.01 6.32
CA GLY A 310 -5.83 -1.88 6.09
C GLY A 310 -6.16 -1.21 4.76
N ALA A 311 -7.13 -0.31 4.76
CA ALA A 311 -7.22 0.75 3.79
C ALA A 311 -7.71 1.98 4.57
N GLY A 312 -6.79 2.60 5.32
CA GLY A 312 -7.02 3.94 5.86
C GLY A 312 -7.30 4.92 4.72
N ALA A 313 -7.83 6.09 5.03
CA ALA A 313 -8.33 7.04 4.05
C ALA A 313 -7.32 7.35 2.92
N ARG A 314 -7.72 7.12 1.67
CA ARG A 314 -6.97 7.39 0.44
C ARG A 314 -6.71 8.88 0.15
N SER A 315 -7.02 9.75 1.10
CA SER A 315 -6.45 11.10 1.14
C SER A 315 -5.05 11.01 1.75
N GLY A 316 -4.04 10.61 0.97
CA GLY A 316 -2.64 10.78 1.34
C GLY A 316 -2.07 9.89 2.46
N ASP A 317 -2.83 8.98 3.06
CA ASP A 317 -2.43 8.15 4.21
C ASP A 317 -2.13 6.67 3.85
N ASP A 318 -2.01 6.32 2.57
CA ASP A 318 -1.56 4.97 2.10
C ASP A 318 -0.06 4.69 2.39
N GLY A 319 0.56 5.52 3.22
CA GLY A 319 1.90 5.28 3.74
C GLY A 319 1.93 4.16 4.79
N PRO A 320 3.12 3.58 5.04
CA PRO A 320 3.28 2.56 6.07
C PRO A 320 2.79 3.00 7.45
N GLN A 321 2.08 2.12 8.15
CA GLN A 321 1.49 2.42 9.45
C GLN A 321 2.55 2.42 10.57
N PRO A 322 2.50 3.39 11.52
CA PRO A 322 3.43 3.40 12.65
C PRO A 322 3.31 2.15 13.53
N VAL A 323 4.45 1.52 13.83
CA VAL A 323 4.56 0.30 14.63
C VAL A 323 4.97 0.65 16.06
N SER A 324 4.15 0.25 17.03
CA SER A 324 4.47 0.29 18.46
C SER A 324 5.21 -0.99 18.88
N ILE A 325 6.43 -0.85 19.39
CA ILE A 325 7.24 -1.99 19.85
C ILE A 325 7.34 -1.93 21.38
N THR A 326 6.87 -2.99 22.04
CA THR A 326 7.05 -3.21 23.47
C THR A 326 8.15 -4.24 23.67
N ALA A 327 9.13 -3.92 24.51
CA ALA A 327 10.26 -4.78 24.78
C ALA A 327 10.67 -4.76 26.26
N THR A 328 11.40 -5.78 26.68
CA THR A 328 11.99 -5.88 28.02
C THR A 328 13.51 -6.05 27.92
N ALA A 329 14.26 -5.19 28.61
CA ALA A 329 15.70 -5.34 28.76
C ALA A 329 16.01 -6.43 29.80
N VAL A 330 16.66 -7.51 29.36
CA VAL A 330 16.85 -8.72 30.17
C VAL A 330 17.70 -8.45 31.42
N ALA A 331 18.74 -7.61 31.30
CA ALA A 331 19.67 -7.35 32.41
C ALA A 331 19.05 -6.56 33.58
N THR A 332 18.08 -5.69 33.30
CA THR A 332 17.49 -4.76 34.27
C THR A 332 16.03 -5.06 34.59
N GLY A 333 15.35 -5.84 33.75
CA GLY A 333 13.90 -6.03 33.79
C GLY A 333 13.10 -4.79 33.35
N ALA A 334 13.75 -3.76 32.80
CA ALA A 334 13.08 -2.53 32.39
C ALA A 334 12.18 -2.76 31.17
N LYS A 335 10.92 -2.32 31.26
CA LYS A 335 10.00 -2.24 30.13
C LYS A 335 10.32 -1.01 29.27
N LEU A 336 10.34 -1.21 27.96
CA LEU A 336 10.69 -0.22 26.95
C LEU A 336 9.59 -0.18 25.89
N ASP A 337 9.13 1.02 25.58
CA ASP A 337 8.13 1.27 24.54
C ASP A 337 8.75 2.16 23.46
N PHE A 338 8.59 1.74 22.21
CA PHE A 338 9.08 2.45 21.04
C PHE A 338 7.94 2.67 20.05
N VAL A 339 8.05 3.72 19.24
CA VAL A 339 7.24 3.87 18.02
C VAL A 339 8.18 4.16 16.88
N VAL A 340 8.01 3.40 15.79
CA VAL A 340 8.73 3.60 14.55
C VAL A 340 7.72 3.77 13.44
N ALA A 341 7.84 4.83 12.65
CA ALA A 341 7.12 4.94 11.39
C ALA A 341 7.93 4.17 10.35
N PRO A 342 7.43 3.07 9.78
CA PRO A 342 8.15 2.41 8.72
C PRO A 342 8.31 3.38 7.56
N SER A 343 9.52 3.48 7.03
CA SER A 343 9.79 4.41 5.93
C SER A 343 9.80 3.67 4.61
N ALA A 344 9.08 4.17 3.61
CA ALA A 344 9.22 3.72 2.22
C ALA A 344 10.64 3.98 1.65
N SER A 345 11.49 4.71 2.39
CA SER A 345 12.86 5.07 2.04
C SER A 345 13.94 4.02 2.38
N GLY A 346 13.58 2.81 2.80
CA GLY A 346 14.51 1.67 2.87
C GLY A 346 14.99 1.23 1.48
N PRO A 347 16.03 0.39 1.32
CA PRO A 347 16.61 0.10 0.00
C PRO A 347 15.61 -0.46 -1.02
N VAL A 348 15.76 0.07 -2.23
CA VAL A 348 14.85 0.01 -3.38
C VAL A 348 14.41 -1.38 -3.78
N GLN A 349 15.23 -2.36 -3.47
CA GLN A 349 15.07 -3.73 -3.91
C GLN A 349 13.92 -4.46 -3.21
N GLY A 350 13.44 -3.97 -2.05
CA GLY A 350 12.35 -4.61 -1.30
C GLY A 350 10.97 -4.52 -1.96
N SER A 351 10.72 -3.42 -2.68
CA SER A 351 9.47 -3.18 -3.44
C SER A 351 9.67 -3.33 -4.95
N ALA A 352 10.86 -3.70 -5.42
CA ALA A 352 11.09 -3.97 -6.84
C ALA A 352 10.41 -5.30 -7.25
N PRO A 353 9.89 -5.45 -8.48
CA PRO A 353 9.32 -6.72 -8.92
C PRO A 353 10.29 -7.89 -8.72
N THR A 354 9.80 -9.01 -8.20
CA THR A 354 10.60 -10.23 -8.08
C THR A 354 11.09 -10.67 -9.47
N PRO A 355 12.37 -11.04 -9.65
CA PRO A 355 12.85 -11.61 -10.90
C PRO A 355 12.03 -12.86 -11.26
N ALA A 356 11.33 -12.81 -12.40
CA ALA A 356 10.44 -13.88 -12.82
C ALA A 356 11.20 -15.23 -12.91
N SER A 357 10.80 -16.20 -12.09
CA SER A 357 11.14 -17.60 -12.35
C SER A 357 10.15 -18.18 -13.33
N ALA A 358 10.63 -18.58 -14.51
CA ALA A 358 9.84 -19.29 -15.49
C ALA A 358 9.29 -20.62 -14.91
N PRO A 359 7.96 -20.81 -14.82
CA PRO A 359 7.40 -22.13 -14.55
C PRO A 359 7.32 -22.95 -15.85
N GLN A 360 7.43 -24.27 -15.71
CA GLN A 360 7.30 -25.22 -16.81
C GLN A 360 5.91 -25.16 -17.46
N GLN A 361 5.93 -25.13 -18.80
CA GLN A 361 4.81 -24.90 -19.70
C GLN A 361 3.82 -26.07 -19.75
N SER A 362 2.54 -25.74 -19.87
CA SER A 362 1.57 -26.52 -20.64
C SER A 362 0.84 -25.55 -21.56
N ALA A 363 1.06 -25.69 -22.87
CA ALA A 363 0.50 -24.80 -23.87
C ALA A 363 -0.98 -25.13 -24.09
N VAL A 364 -1.85 -24.16 -23.82
CA VAL A 364 -3.23 -24.15 -24.32
C VAL A 364 -3.30 -23.07 -25.40
N THR A 365 -3.81 -23.39 -26.57
CA THR A 365 -4.06 -22.41 -27.64
C THR A 365 -5.19 -21.47 -27.20
N VAL A 366 -4.86 -20.20 -26.97
CA VAL A 366 -5.82 -19.17 -26.56
C VAL A 366 -5.99 -18.12 -27.66
N ALA A 367 -7.18 -17.52 -27.75
CA ALA A 367 -7.45 -16.39 -28.63
C ALA A 367 -6.49 -15.21 -28.34
N ALA A 368 -6.20 -14.41 -29.37
CA ALA A 368 -5.38 -13.20 -29.21
C ALA A 368 -6.11 -12.18 -28.32
N ASP A 369 -5.43 -11.66 -27.29
CA ASP A 369 -5.91 -10.54 -26.48
C ASP A 369 -5.56 -9.22 -27.19
N PRO A 370 -6.51 -8.31 -27.43
CA PRO A 370 -6.21 -7.05 -28.09
C PRO A 370 -5.70 -5.97 -27.11
N ALA A 371 -4.76 -5.15 -27.61
CA ALA A 371 -4.15 -4.06 -26.86
C ALA A 371 -5.10 -2.88 -26.55
N ASN A 372 -6.31 -2.88 -27.11
CA ASN A 372 -7.23 -1.75 -27.08
C ASN A 372 -8.60 -2.08 -26.44
N GLU A 373 -8.76 -3.27 -25.89
CA GLU A 373 -9.93 -3.61 -25.07
C GLU A 373 -9.53 -3.53 -23.60
N THR A 374 -10.43 -2.99 -22.77
CA THR A 374 -10.22 -2.92 -21.32
C THR A 374 -10.28 -4.31 -20.69
N THR A 375 -11.11 -5.20 -21.23
CA THR A 375 -11.26 -6.59 -20.76
C THR A 375 -10.17 -7.53 -21.32
N ASP A 376 -10.11 -8.73 -20.75
CA ASP A 376 -9.27 -9.85 -21.20
C ASP A 376 -10.15 -10.94 -21.86
N PRO A 377 -10.27 -11.00 -23.20
CA PRO A 377 -11.10 -12.00 -23.89
C PRO A 377 -10.54 -13.43 -23.77
N ASN A 378 -9.24 -13.56 -23.54
CA ASN A 378 -8.52 -14.82 -23.38
C ASN A 378 -8.47 -15.33 -21.92
N ARG A 379 -9.18 -14.66 -21.00
CA ARG A 379 -9.23 -15.03 -19.58
C ARG A 379 -9.78 -16.44 -19.35
N THR A 380 -9.39 -17.04 -18.23
CA THR A 380 -9.97 -18.32 -17.76
C THR A 380 -11.23 -18.13 -16.91
N CYS A 381 -11.36 -16.98 -16.26
CA CYS A 381 -12.45 -16.72 -15.32
C CYS A 381 -13.71 -16.19 -16.01
N ALA A 382 -14.88 -16.60 -15.55
CA ALA A 382 -16.15 -16.40 -16.25
C ALA A 382 -16.50 -14.91 -16.44
N ILE A 383 -16.34 -14.12 -15.39
CA ILE A 383 -16.68 -12.69 -15.39
C ILE A 383 -15.42 -11.83 -15.60
N PRO A 384 -15.39 -10.96 -16.62
CA PRO A 384 -14.22 -10.11 -16.90
C PRO A 384 -14.04 -9.04 -15.82
N ARG A 385 -12.79 -8.71 -15.46
CA ARG A 385 -12.46 -7.73 -14.41
C ARG A 385 -12.75 -6.29 -14.80
N ASN A 386 -12.27 -5.87 -15.97
CA ASN A 386 -12.28 -4.48 -16.43
C ASN A 386 -13.40 -4.22 -17.46
N ASP A 387 -14.58 -4.80 -17.23
CA ASP A 387 -15.80 -4.46 -17.96
C ASP A 387 -16.53 -3.35 -17.19
N PRO A 388 -16.75 -2.16 -17.76
CA PRO A 388 -17.40 -1.04 -17.05
C PRO A 388 -18.83 -1.35 -16.58
N ARG A 389 -19.47 -2.37 -17.17
CA ARG A 389 -20.84 -2.80 -16.81
C ARG A 389 -20.85 -3.78 -15.63
N ILE A 390 -19.68 -4.19 -15.15
CA ILE A 390 -19.52 -5.11 -14.02
C ILE A 390 -18.76 -4.35 -12.93
N GLN A 391 -19.52 -3.59 -12.15
CA GLN A 391 -19.00 -2.92 -10.97
C GLN A 391 -19.52 -3.62 -9.73
N THR A 392 -18.59 -3.95 -8.85
CA THR A 392 -18.84 -4.70 -7.63
C THR A 392 -18.98 -3.74 -6.46
N LEU A 393 -20.14 -3.76 -5.81
CA LEU A 393 -20.40 -2.92 -4.63
C LEU A 393 -19.60 -3.43 -3.43
N GLN A 394 -18.84 -2.55 -2.79
CA GLN A 394 -18.20 -2.82 -1.51
C GLN A 394 -19.18 -2.56 -0.36
N PRO A 395 -19.65 -3.58 0.36
CA PRO A 395 -20.52 -3.38 1.51
C PRO A 395 -19.74 -2.86 2.73
N SER A 396 -20.44 -2.16 3.62
CA SER A 396 -19.95 -1.99 5.00
C SER A 396 -19.95 -3.31 5.75
N PRO A 397 -19.13 -3.46 6.81
CA PRO A 397 -19.17 -4.64 7.68
C PRO A 397 -20.59 -4.96 8.18
N ARG A 398 -21.36 -3.92 8.54
CA ARG A 398 -22.73 -4.03 9.02
C ARG A 398 -23.69 -4.58 7.97
N MET A 399 -23.53 -4.20 6.70
CA MET A 399 -24.29 -4.79 5.59
C MET A 399 -23.95 -6.27 5.41
N GLY A 400 -22.67 -6.63 5.48
CA GLY A 400 -22.22 -8.02 5.43
C GLY A 400 -22.83 -8.88 6.55
N GLU A 401 -22.82 -8.37 7.79
CA GLU A 401 -23.45 -9.03 8.94
C GLU A 401 -24.97 -9.19 8.76
N TRP A 402 -25.65 -8.12 8.35
CA TRP A 402 -27.07 -8.17 8.04
C TRP A 402 -27.39 -9.24 6.98
N ALA A 403 -26.59 -9.33 5.92
CA ALA A 403 -26.81 -10.32 4.87
C ALA A 403 -26.62 -11.75 5.39
N VAL A 404 -25.61 -12.01 6.22
CA VAL A 404 -25.41 -13.32 6.86
C VAL A 404 -26.59 -13.67 7.76
N ASP A 405 -26.97 -12.77 8.68
CA ASP A 405 -28.04 -12.99 9.66
C ASP A 405 -29.38 -13.27 8.98
N LEU A 406 -29.73 -12.55 7.91
CA LEU A 406 -30.95 -12.82 7.16
C LEU A 406 -30.84 -14.11 6.33
N ALA A 407 -29.66 -14.41 5.77
CA ALA A 407 -29.49 -15.58 4.93
C ALA A 407 -29.63 -16.88 5.74
N ILE A 408 -29.03 -16.98 6.93
CA ILE A 408 -29.20 -18.16 7.81
C ILE A 408 -30.65 -18.37 8.29
N GLN A 409 -31.47 -17.32 8.23
CA GLN A 409 -32.90 -17.36 8.58
C GLN A 409 -33.80 -17.69 7.36
N GLY A 410 -33.23 -17.80 6.16
CA GLY A 410 -34.02 -17.94 4.93
C GLY A 410 -34.83 -16.68 4.58
N LYS A 411 -34.33 -15.50 4.98
CA LYS A 411 -35.01 -14.21 4.87
C LYS A 411 -34.27 -13.17 4.03
N LEU A 412 -33.16 -13.53 3.39
CA LEU A 412 -32.41 -12.62 2.50
C LEU A 412 -33.09 -12.52 1.12
N THR A 413 -34.33 -12.02 1.13
CA THR A 413 -35.22 -11.95 -0.02
C THR A 413 -35.36 -10.54 -0.58
N THR A 414 -34.48 -9.61 -0.19
CA THR A 414 -34.45 -8.24 -0.70
C THR A 414 -34.38 -8.26 -2.23
N GLY A 415 -35.32 -7.55 -2.87
CA GLY A 415 -35.39 -7.48 -4.32
C GLY A 415 -34.29 -6.59 -4.89
N ARG A 416 -33.58 -7.09 -5.89
CA ARG A 416 -32.67 -6.35 -6.76
C ARG A 416 -33.40 -6.06 -8.07
N PRO A 417 -33.51 -4.78 -8.50
CA PRO A 417 -34.13 -4.43 -9.77
C PRO A 417 -33.34 -5.00 -10.96
N ALA A 418 -33.94 -5.02 -12.15
CA ALA A 418 -33.21 -5.32 -13.37
C ALA A 418 -32.11 -4.27 -13.59
N GLY A 419 -30.91 -4.73 -13.98
CA GLY A 419 -29.73 -3.88 -14.11
C GLY A 419 -29.16 -3.35 -12.80
N TRP A 420 -29.40 -4.04 -11.68
CA TRP A 420 -28.84 -3.69 -10.38
C TRP A 420 -27.32 -3.47 -10.47
N ASN A 421 -26.85 -2.39 -9.86
CA ASN A 421 -25.46 -1.90 -9.88
C ASN A 421 -24.84 -1.76 -11.29
N GLY A 422 -25.63 -1.34 -12.28
CA GLY A 422 -25.14 -1.09 -13.64
C GLY A 422 -24.98 -2.33 -14.52
N THR A 423 -25.41 -3.50 -14.03
CA THR A 423 -25.32 -4.76 -14.76
C THR A 423 -26.37 -4.88 -15.87
N THR A 424 -26.30 -5.96 -16.67
CA THR A 424 -27.30 -6.28 -17.71
C THR A 424 -28.23 -7.43 -17.32
N ILE A 425 -28.20 -7.88 -16.06
CA ILE A 425 -28.98 -9.04 -15.61
C ILE A 425 -30.41 -8.64 -15.21
N GLY A 426 -31.34 -9.60 -15.30
CA GLY A 426 -32.74 -9.40 -14.90
C GLY A 426 -32.89 -9.22 -13.39
N ALA A 427 -34.07 -8.77 -12.94
CA ALA A 427 -34.38 -8.63 -11.52
C ALA A 427 -34.27 -9.97 -10.78
N TYR A 428 -33.83 -9.93 -9.52
CA TYR A 428 -33.64 -11.13 -8.70
C TYR A 428 -33.72 -10.82 -7.21
N SER A 429 -33.67 -11.84 -6.37
CA SER A 429 -33.31 -11.69 -4.95
C SER A 429 -32.16 -12.65 -4.62
N PRO A 430 -31.26 -12.32 -3.67
CA PRO A 430 -30.12 -13.16 -3.35
C PRO A 430 -30.50 -14.63 -3.07
N GLN A 431 -31.45 -14.89 -2.16
CA GLN A 431 -31.92 -16.25 -1.89
C GLN A 431 -32.89 -16.82 -2.93
N GLY A 432 -33.43 -15.99 -3.84
CA GLY A 432 -34.12 -16.48 -5.02
C GLY A 432 -33.17 -17.15 -6.01
N LEU A 433 -31.98 -16.56 -6.21
CA LEU A 433 -30.94 -17.14 -7.08
C LEU A 433 -30.13 -18.25 -6.40
N PHE A 434 -29.93 -18.14 -5.10
CA PHE A 434 -29.15 -19.07 -4.29
C PHE A 434 -29.97 -19.54 -3.08
N PRO A 435 -30.99 -20.41 -3.28
CA PRO A 435 -31.84 -20.89 -2.20
C PRO A 435 -31.08 -21.76 -1.19
N LEU A 436 -31.45 -21.72 0.08
CA LEU A 436 -30.89 -22.63 1.10
C LEU A 436 -31.17 -24.10 0.72
N ARG A 437 -30.20 -24.97 0.97
CA ARG A 437 -30.30 -26.42 0.70
C ARG A 437 -30.89 -27.20 1.88
N GLY A 438 -30.89 -26.60 3.07
CA GLY A 438 -31.26 -27.28 4.31
C GLY A 438 -30.16 -28.25 4.79
N LEU A 439 -30.06 -28.41 6.11
CA LEU A 439 -29.04 -29.26 6.72
C LEU A 439 -29.55 -30.66 7.02
N SER A 440 -28.71 -31.66 6.73
CA SER A 440 -28.89 -33.03 7.19
C SER A 440 -28.87 -33.04 8.72
N GLY A 441 -29.97 -33.48 9.33
CA GLY A 441 -30.18 -33.41 10.79
C GLY A 441 -31.00 -32.19 11.27
N GLY A 442 -31.40 -31.28 10.38
CA GLY A 442 -32.14 -30.06 10.74
C GLY A 442 -31.24 -28.95 11.29
N GLY A 443 -31.81 -27.82 11.70
CA GLY A 443 -31.06 -26.65 12.19
C GLY A 443 -30.56 -25.73 11.07
N ARG A 444 -29.57 -24.87 11.38
CA ARG A 444 -29.01 -23.87 10.46
C ARG A 444 -27.52 -23.63 10.73
N ILE A 445 -26.84 -22.98 9.78
CA ILE A 445 -25.48 -22.47 9.97
C ILE A 445 -25.50 -21.35 11.03
N PRO A 446 -24.66 -21.40 12.08
CA PRO A 446 -24.47 -20.28 12.98
C PRO A 446 -23.88 -19.08 12.23
N ALA A 447 -24.44 -17.87 12.42
CA ALA A 447 -23.97 -16.65 11.75
C ALA A 447 -22.44 -16.47 11.83
N GLN A 448 -21.86 -16.68 13.01
CA GLN A 448 -20.42 -16.54 13.24
C GLN A 448 -19.54 -17.51 12.46
N ILE A 449 -20.04 -18.68 12.05
CA ILE A 449 -19.28 -19.57 11.16
C ILE A 449 -19.13 -18.90 9.80
N MET A 450 -20.23 -18.39 9.23
CA MET A 450 -20.17 -17.70 7.94
C MET A 450 -19.38 -16.39 8.05
N LEU A 451 -19.57 -15.59 9.09
CA LEU A 451 -18.78 -14.36 9.32
C LEU A 451 -17.29 -14.65 9.48
N GLY A 452 -16.93 -15.75 10.16
CA GLY A 452 -15.54 -16.19 10.27
C GLY A 452 -14.96 -16.63 8.92
N VAL A 453 -15.75 -17.28 8.05
CA VAL A 453 -15.36 -17.57 6.67
C VAL A 453 -15.12 -16.27 5.89
N LEU A 454 -16.05 -15.30 5.93
CA LEU A 454 -15.90 -14.02 5.22
C LEU A 454 -14.69 -13.22 5.72
N ALA A 455 -14.44 -13.22 7.03
CA ALA A 455 -13.25 -12.60 7.61
C ALA A 455 -11.98 -13.27 7.13
N GLN A 456 -11.97 -14.61 7.09
CA GLN A 456 -10.80 -15.37 6.66
C GLN A 456 -10.52 -15.21 5.16
N GLU A 457 -11.54 -15.39 4.32
CA GLU A 457 -11.43 -15.45 2.87
C GLU A 457 -11.01 -14.12 2.25
N SER A 458 -11.72 -13.04 2.59
CA SER A 458 -11.51 -11.75 1.95
C SER A 458 -11.48 -10.57 2.92
N ASN A 459 -11.52 -10.81 4.24
CA ASN A 459 -11.66 -9.74 5.23
C ASN A 459 -12.94 -8.91 4.99
N MET A 460 -14.02 -9.60 4.60
CA MET A 460 -15.31 -9.00 4.24
C MET A 460 -15.24 -7.99 3.08
N TRP A 461 -14.24 -8.10 2.21
CA TRP A 461 -14.17 -7.36 0.94
C TRP A 461 -14.91 -8.11 -0.16
N GLN A 462 -15.77 -7.39 -0.88
CA GLN A 462 -16.47 -7.86 -2.06
C GLN A 462 -15.81 -7.26 -3.31
N ALA A 463 -15.57 -5.94 -3.29
CA ALA A 463 -14.85 -5.23 -4.33
C ALA A 463 -13.34 -5.33 -4.13
N SER A 464 -12.59 -4.85 -5.10
CA SER A 464 -11.16 -4.59 -4.93
C SER A 464 -10.95 -3.64 -3.75
N PRO A 465 -9.76 -3.65 -3.12
CA PRO A 465 -9.40 -2.65 -2.12
C PRO A 465 -9.49 -1.21 -2.63
N HIS A 466 -9.71 -1.02 -3.95
CA HIS A 466 -9.85 0.28 -4.57
C HIS A 466 -11.21 0.96 -4.52
N ALA A 467 -12.25 0.28 -4.05
CA ALA A 467 -13.56 0.89 -3.81
C ALA A 467 -13.86 0.87 -2.31
N VAL A 468 -14.04 2.02 -1.67
CA VAL A 468 -14.33 2.05 -0.23
C VAL A 468 -15.78 1.64 0.05
N ASP A 469 -16.10 1.48 1.33
CA ASP A 469 -17.44 1.15 1.81
C ASP A 469 -18.52 2.06 1.18
N GLY A 470 -19.40 1.47 0.35
CA GLY A 470 -20.48 2.17 -0.35
C GLY A 470 -20.18 2.53 -1.80
N GLU A 471 -18.93 2.37 -2.24
CA GLU A 471 -18.53 2.51 -3.63
C GLU A 471 -18.61 1.19 -4.38
N SER A 472 -18.65 1.28 -5.71
CA SER A 472 -18.45 0.11 -6.57
C SER A 472 -17.15 0.24 -7.34
N GLY A 473 -16.58 -0.87 -7.80
CA GLY A 473 -15.38 -0.86 -8.63
C GLY A 473 -15.10 -2.23 -9.21
N ASN A 474 -13.84 -2.54 -9.52
CA ASN A 474 -13.47 -3.92 -9.83
C ASN A 474 -13.82 -4.86 -8.67
N PHE A 475 -14.09 -6.14 -8.96
CA PHE A 475 -14.13 -7.17 -7.91
C PHE A 475 -12.72 -7.47 -7.37
N HIS A 476 -12.66 -8.03 -6.15
CA HIS A 476 -11.39 -8.47 -5.55
C HIS A 476 -10.67 -9.47 -6.46
N GLN A 477 -9.45 -9.13 -6.91
CA GLN A 477 -8.79 -9.80 -8.03
C GLN A 477 -8.57 -11.31 -7.78
N GLY A 478 -8.35 -11.76 -6.53
CA GLY A 478 -8.51 -13.16 -6.11
C GLY A 478 -7.68 -14.23 -6.86
N GLY A 479 -6.66 -13.82 -7.63
CA GLY A 479 -5.90 -14.70 -8.53
C GLY A 479 -6.42 -14.80 -9.97
N PHE A 480 -7.22 -13.83 -10.43
CA PHE A 480 -7.80 -13.74 -11.78
C PHE A 480 -6.76 -13.88 -12.91
N TYR A 481 -5.56 -13.29 -12.74
CA TYR A 481 -4.49 -13.35 -13.73
C TYR A 481 -3.53 -14.54 -13.55
N GLY A 482 -3.69 -15.35 -12.49
CA GLY A 482 -2.78 -16.48 -12.19
C GLY A 482 -1.31 -16.10 -12.06
N ASN A 483 -1.06 -14.85 -11.66
CA ASN A 483 0.24 -14.21 -11.63
C ASN A 483 0.95 -14.27 -10.27
N HIS A 484 0.33 -14.91 -9.27
CA HIS A 484 0.88 -15.07 -7.92
C HIS A 484 1.33 -13.74 -7.26
N GLY A 485 0.71 -12.61 -7.62
CA GLY A 485 1.08 -11.28 -7.11
C GLY A 485 2.19 -10.57 -7.90
N ASP A 486 2.54 -11.01 -9.11
CA ASP A 486 3.44 -10.24 -9.98
C ASP A 486 2.64 -9.47 -11.04
N ILE A 487 2.53 -8.15 -10.93
CA ILE A 487 1.84 -7.32 -11.95
C ILE A 487 2.51 -7.32 -13.31
N SER A 488 3.77 -7.73 -13.39
CA SER A 488 4.53 -7.77 -14.63
C SER A 488 4.29 -9.06 -15.41
N TYR A 489 3.47 -9.97 -14.87
CA TYR A 489 3.23 -11.31 -15.36
C TYR A 489 1.73 -11.62 -15.45
N VAL A 490 1.33 -12.35 -16.50
CA VAL A 490 -0.04 -12.85 -16.67
C VAL A 490 0.02 -14.33 -17.03
N ASN A 491 -0.70 -15.19 -16.30
CA ASN A 491 -0.82 -16.62 -16.57
C ASN A 491 -2.24 -17.13 -16.26
N PHE A 492 -3.15 -16.96 -17.20
CA PHE A 492 -4.54 -17.38 -17.04
C PHE A 492 -4.72 -18.87 -16.77
N ALA A 493 -3.78 -19.74 -17.19
CA ALA A 493 -3.87 -21.17 -16.89
C ALA A 493 -3.73 -21.45 -15.38
N GLY A 494 -3.00 -20.61 -14.66
CA GLY A 494 -2.89 -20.64 -13.19
C GLY A 494 -3.97 -19.84 -12.46
N ALA A 495 -4.97 -19.28 -13.16
CA ALA A 495 -6.00 -18.47 -12.52
C ALA A 495 -6.91 -19.34 -11.65
N ASP A 496 -7.26 -18.83 -10.47
CA ASP A 496 -8.13 -19.52 -9.51
C ASP A 496 -9.62 -19.21 -9.75
N CYS A 497 -9.93 -17.99 -10.17
CA CYS A 497 -11.28 -17.52 -10.49
C CYS A 497 -12.23 -17.49 -9.27
N GLY A 498 -11.73 -17.10 -8.10
CA GLY A 498 -12.54 -16.81 -6.92
C GLY A 498 -13.18 -15.42 -7.00
N TYR A 499 -14.46 -15.32 -6.64
CA TYR A 499 -15.22 -14.07 -6.68
C TYR A 499 -15.89 -13.74 -5.34
N GLY A 500 -15.82 -12.46 -4.96
CA GLY A 500 -16.53 -11.85 -3.82
C GLY A 500 -16.09 -12.30 -2.43
N MET A 501 -16.88 -11.94 -1.42
CA MET A 501 -16.48 -12.08 0.00
C MET A 501 -16.27 -13.53 0.45
N ALA A 502 -17.07 -14.45 -0.09
CA ALA A 502 -16.97 -15.88 0.18
C ALA A 502 -16.04 -16.60 -0.80
N GLN A 503 -15.31 -15.87 -1.66
CA GLN A 503 -14.35 -16.42 -2.62
C GLN A 503 -14.89 -17.64 -3.41
N VAL A 504 -16.06 -17.47 -4.03
CA VAL A 504 -16.71 -18.57 -4.78
C VAL A 504 -15.92 -18.85 -6.07
N THR A 505 -15.34 -20.06 -6.18
CA THR A 505 -14.48 -20.49 -7.30
C THR A 505 -15.13 -21.51 -8.22
N ASP A 506 -15.76 -22.55 -7.67
CA ASP A 506 -16.33 -23.64 -8.45
C ASP A 506 -17.55 -23.17 -9.27
N GLY A 507 -17.52 -23.39 -10.59
CA GLY A 507 -18.50 -22.87 -11.53
C GLY A 507 -18.19 -21.48 -12.10
N MET A 508 -17.04 -20.89 -11.74
CA MET A 508 -16.64 -19.53 -12.13
C MET A 508 -15.55 -19.48 -13.22
N ARG A 509 -15.34 -20.57 -13.95
CA ARG A 509 -14.49 -20.59 -15.16
C ARG A 509 -15.33 -20.51 -16.43
N VAL A 510 -14.76 -19.95 -17.49
CA VAL A 510 -15.40 -19.89 -18.81
C VAL A 510 -15.80 -21.30 -19.26
N GLY A 511 -17.04 -21.45 -19.73
CA GLY A 511 -17.57 -22.72 -20.23
C GLY A 511 -18.15 -23.67 -19.17
N MET A 512 -17.99 -23.38 -17.88
CA MET A 512 -18.66 -24.14 -16.82
C MET A 512 -20.15 -23.82 -16.75
N THR A 513 -20.97 -24.83 -16.45
CA THR A 513 -22.45 -24.72 -16.44
C THR A 513 -23.07 -24.85 -15.05
N LYS A 514 -22.26 -24.90 -13.99
CA LYS A 514 -22.75 -25.00 -12.61
C LYS A 514 -23.62 -23.80 -12.22
N TYR A 515 -23.23 -22.60 -12.66
CA TYR A 515 -23.99 -21.38 -12.49
C TYR A 515 -24.42 -20.83 -13.86
N THR A 516 -25.62 -20.27 -13.92
CA THR A 516 -26.04 -19.45 -15.07
C THR A 516 -25.23 -18.16 -15.13
N TYR A 517 -25.15 -17.52 -16.30
CA TYR A 517 -24.48 -16.22 -16.42
C TYR A 517 -25.04 -15.18 -15.44
N GLN A 518 -26.37 -15.17 -15.22
CA GLN A 518 -27.00 -14.29 -14.23
C GLN A 518 -26.48 -14.55 -12.82
N GLN A 519 -26.34 -15.81 -12.41
CA GLN A 519 -25.78 -16.17 -11.11
C GLN A 519 -24.30 -15.77 -11.00
N GLN A 520 -23.49 -16.01 -12.04
CA GLN A 520 -22.08 -15.64 -12.08
C GLN A 520 -21.87 -14.12 -11.95
N VAL A 521 -22.69 -13.31 -12.63
CA VAL A 521 -22.66 -11.85 -12.49
C VAL A 521 -23.14 -11.45 -11.09
N ALA A 522 -24.29 -11.96 -10.63
CA ALA A 522 -24.86 -11.58 -9.33
C ALA A 522 -23.88 -11.85 -8.17
N LEU A 523 -23.23 -13.01 -8.13
CA LEU A 523 -22.24 -13.32 -7.08
C LEU A 523 -20.96 -12.47 -7.18
N THR A 524 -20.70 -11.87 -8.34
CA THR A 524 -19.55 -10.97 -8.54
C THR A 524 -19.87 -9.57 -8.06
N VAL A 525 -21.06 -9.05 -8.38
CA VAL A 525 -21.41 -7.65 -8.12
C VAL A 525 -22.15 -7.43 -6.80
N ASP A 526 -22.89 -8.43 -6.31
CA ASP A 526 -23.79 -8.35 -5.15
C ASP A 526 -23.26 -9.17 -3.98
N TYR A 527 -22.78 -8.48 -2.95
CA TYR A 527 -22.29 -9.10 -1.72
C TYR A 527 -23.31 -10.04 -1.08
N ALA A 528 -24.60 -9.71 -1.14
CA ALA A 528 -25.67 -10.52 -0.55
C ALA A 528 -25.87 -11.83 -1.34
N ALA A 529 -25.79 -11.77 -2.66
CA ALA A 529 -25.85 -12.96 -3.52
C ALA A 529 -24.60 -13.84 -3.36
N ASN A 530 -23.43 -13.22 -3.21
CA ASN A 530 -22.17 -13.92 -2.93
C ASN A 530 -22.23 -14.68 -1.60
N ILE A 531 -22.69 -14.03 -0.52
CA ILE A 531 -22.88 -14.65 0.79
C ILE A 531 -23.85 -15.83 0.68
N ALA A 532 -25.00 -15.66 0.00
CA ALA A 532 -25.97 -16.74 -0.18
C ALA A 532 -25.37 -17.94 -0.95
N ALA A 533 -24.54 -17.69 -1.97
CA ALA A 533 -23.81 -18.74 -2.68
C ALA A 533 -22.77 -19.44 -1.79
N GLY A 534 -22.00 -18.68 -0.99
CA GLY A 534 -21.06 -19.21 -0.01
C GLY A 534 -21.73 -20.11 1.03
N MET A 535 -22.93 -19.75 1.48
CA MET A 535 -23.73 -20.58 2.38
C MET A 535 -24.13 -21.90 1.73
N GLN A 536 -24.58 -21.91 0.46
CA GLN A 536 -24.89 -23.16 -0.23
C GLN A 536 -23.69 -24.11 -0.30
N ILE A 537 -22.47 -23.56 -0.46
CA ILE A 537 -21.24 -24.37 -0.45
C ILE A 537 -21.07 -25.02 0.92
N LEU A 538 -21.16 -24.23 2.00
CA LEU A 538 -21.00 -24.74 3.36
C LEU A 538 -22.09 -25.76 3.75
N GLU A 539 -23.35 -25.52 3.39
CA GLU A 539 -24.45 -26.49 3.54
C GLU A 539 -24.18 -27.78 2.76
N SER A 540 -23.65 -27.66 1.53
CA SER A 540 -23.30 -28.82 0.72
C SER A 540 -22.19 -29.64 1.37
N LYS A 541 -21.17 -28.98 1.94
CA LYS A 541 -20.08 -29.66 2.66
C LYS A 541 -20.55 -30.34 3.93
N TRP A 542 -21.42 -29.69 4.71
CA TRP A 542 -22.08 -30.32 5.85
C TRP A 542 -22.86 -31.58 5.44
N ASN A 543 -23.67 -31.48 4.38
CA ASN A 543 -24.49 -32.59 3.90
C ASN A 543 -23.66 -33.73 3.31
N GLU A 544 -22.59 -33.41 2.58
CA GLU A 544 -21.62 -34.38 2.05
C GLU A 544 -20.98 -35.20 3.17
N LEU A 545 -20.51 -34.54 4.23
CA LEU A 545 -19.91 -35.20 5.39
C LEU A 545 -20.94 -36.00 6.20
N ALA A 546 -22.15 -35.46 6.38
CA ALA A 546 -23.23 -36.15 7.08
C ALA A 546 -23.65 -37.44 6.35
N ALA A 547 -23.71 -37.42 5.01
CA ALA A 547 -23.99 -38.59 4.19
C ALA A 547 -22.87 -39.64 4.28
N ALA A 548 -21.61 -39.20 4.42
CA ALA A 548 -20.47 -40.06 4.66
C ALA A 548 -20.36 -40.57 6.12
N GLY A 549 -21.24 -40.11 7.02
CA GLY A 549 -21.19 -40.49 8.44
C GLY A 549 -20.06 -39.84 9.23
N VAL A 550 -19.45 -38.77 8.71
CA VAL A 550 -18.30 -38.07 9.29
C VAL A 550 -18.81 -36.87 10.10
N LYS A 551 -18.67 -36.93 11.44
CA LYS A 551 -19.25 -35.92 12.35
C LYS A 551 -18.27 -35.46 13.43
N VAL A 552 -18.54 -34.29 14.00
CA VAL A 552 -17.86 -33.75 15.17
C VAL A 552 -18.85 -33.58 16.33
N ASN A 553 -18.45 -33.99 17.54
CA ASN A 553 -19.20 -33.87 18.81
C ASN A 553 -20.73 -34.10 18.68
N GLY A 554 -21.12 -35.17 17.98
CA GLY A 554 -22.52 -35.56 17.78
C GLY A 554 -23.24 -34.87 16.60
N GLY A 555 -22.67 -33.82 16.01
CA GLY A 555 -23.15 -33.23 14.76
C GLY A 555 -24.41 -32.39 14.89
N ASP A 556 -24.66 -31.75 16.04
CA ASP A 556 -25.71 -30.74 16.19
C ASP A 556 -25.21 -29.40 15.60
N PRO A 557 -25.81 -28.87 14.51
CA PRO A 557 -25.28 -27.70 13.82
C PRO A 557 -25.38 -26.39 14.60
N LYS A 558 -26.07 -26.35 15.75
CA LYS A 558 -26.13 -25.14 16.58
C LYS A 558 -24.79 -24.81 17.26
N TYR A 559 -23.88 -25.77 17.37
CA TYR A 559 -22.58 -25.61 18.03
C TYR A 559 -21.47 -25.35 17.01
N LEU A 560 -20.64 -24.34 17.25
CA LEU A 560 -19.62 -23.89 16.31
C LEU A 560 -18.56 -24.97 16.02
N GLU A 561 -18.13 -25.71 17.03
CA GLU A 561 -17.13 -26.78 16.93
C GLU A 561 -17.57 -27.88 15.95
N ASN A 562 -18.88 -28.13 15.84
CA ASN A 562 -19.41 -29.19 14.98
C ASN A 562 -19.23 -28.87 13.48
N TRP A 563 -18.91 -27.62 13.14
CA TRP A 563 -18.61 -27.19 11.78
C TRP A 563 -17.15 -27.43 11.35
N TRP A 564 -16.28 -27.92 12.24
CA TRP A 564 -14.84 -28.09 11.97
C TRP A 564 -14.55 -28.83 10.65
N PHE A 565 -15.19 -29.98 10.43
CA PHE A 565 -15.00 -30.76 9.21
C PHE A 565 -15.62 -30.10 7.98
N ALA A 566 -16.75 -29.40 8.12
CA ALA A 566 -17.35 -28.67 7.01
C ALA A 566 -16.45 -27.49 6.57
N LEU A 567 -15.79 -26.82 7.52
CA LEU A 567 -14.80 -25.77 7.25
C LEU A 567 -13.53 -26.33 6.59
N TRP A 568 -13.08 -27.50 7.01
CA TRP A 568 -11.97 -28.22 6.36
C TRP A 568 -12.33 -28.55 4.91
N ALA A 569 -13.51 -29.12 4.68
CA ALA A 569 -13.98 -29.45 3.34
C ALA A 569 -14.33 -28.22 2.48
N TYR A 570 -14.67 -27.09 3.11
CA TYR A 570 -14.86 -25.82 2.41
C TYR A 570 -13.53 -25.35 1.79
N ASN A 571 -12.43 -25.51 2.53
CA ASN A 571 -11.11 -25.07 2.12
C ASN A 571 -10.42 -26.00 1.11
N SER A 572 -10.38 -27.30 1.40
CA SER A 572 -9.60 -28.27 0.62
C SER A 572 -10.44 -29.39 -0.01
N GLY A 573 -11.76 -29.39 0.19
CA GLY A 573 -12.64 -30.45 -0.32
C GLY A 573 -12.71 -31.71 0.56
N TYR A 574 -13.53 -32.67 0.11
CA TYR A 574 -13.69 -34.00 0.70
C TYR A 574 -13.58 -35.03 -0.43
N HIS A 575 -12.62 -35.95 -0.33
CA HIS A 575 -12.36 -36.97 -1.35
C HIS A 575 -13.24 -38.19 -1.13
N GLN A 576 -13.89 -38.63 -2.21
CA GLN A 576 -14.87 -39.72 -2.12
C GLN A 576 -14.18 -41.09 -2.15
N PRO A 577 -14.75 -42.13 -1.50
CA PRO A 577 -14.24 -43.49 -1.60
C PRO A 577 -14.17 -43.95 -3.07
N GLY A 578 -12.98 -44.41 -3.50
CA GLY A 578 -12.75 -44.92 -4.86
C GLY A 578 -12.44 -43.86 -5.91
N GLU A 579 -12.18 -42.61 -5.50
CA GLU A 579 -11.75 -41.53 -6.39
C GLU A 579 -10.48 -41.90 -7.18
N ALA A 580 -10.49 -41.64 -8.49
CA ALA A 580 -9.39 -42.00 -9.37
C ALA A 580 -8.11 -41.24 -8.99
N GLY A 581 -6.98 -41.95 -8.90
CA GLY A 581 -5.70 -41.35 -8.53
C GLY A 581 -5.46 -41.25 -7.02
N ALA A 582 -6.47 -41.46 -6.16
CA ALA A 582 -6.34 -41.35 -4.70
C ALA A 582 -5.65 -42.55 -4.02
N GLY A 583 -5.28 -43.59 -4.75
CA GLY A 583 -4.54 -44.74 -4.20
C GLY A 583 -5.27 -45.45 -3.06
N GLY A 584 -6.61 -45.42 -3.06
CA GLY A 584 -7.46 -45.99 -2.01
C GLY A 584 -7.64 -45.11 -0.77
N ALA A 585 -7.00 -43.94 -0.69
CA ALA A 585 -7.31 -42.93 0.33
C ALA A 585 -8.62 -42.22 -0.01
N TYR A 586 -9.34 -41.76 1.03
CA TYR A 586 -10.55 -40.95 0.92
C TYR A 586 -10.73 -40.15 2.23
N GLY A 587 -11.50 -39.06 2.18
CA GLY A 587 -11.74 -38.20 3.34
C GLY A 587 -11.24 -36.76 3.17
N LEU A 588 -11.03 -36.10 4.30
CA LEU A 588 -10.48 -34.76 4.42
C LEU A 588 -8.95 -34.79 4.27
N GLY A 589 -8.42 -33.97 3.35
CA GLY A 589 -7.00 -33.92 2.96
C GLY A 589 -6.03 -33.57 4.09
N TRP A 590 -4.74 -33.94 3.95
CA TRP A 590 -3.72 -33.82 5.02
C TRP A 590 -3.44 -32.38 5.46
N THR A 591 -3.58 -31.41 4.56
CA THR A 591 -3.13 -30.02 4.78
C THR A 591 -3.73 -29.37 6.02
N ASN A 592 -5.05 -29.46 6.25
CA ASN A 592 -5.70 -28.89 7.45
C ASN A 592 -5.70 -29.85 8.66
N ASN A 593 -4.96 -30.97 8.62
CA ASN A 593 -4.85 -31.85 9.77
C ASN A 593 -4.04 -31.16 10.87
N MET A 594 -4.58 -31.19 12.09
CA MET A 594 -3.94 -30.60 13.27
C MET A 594 -2.52 -31.13 13.50
N ALA A 595 -2.29 -32.40 13.15
CA ALA A 595 -1.00 -33.09 13.27
C ALA A 595 -0.02 -32.75 12.13
N ASN A 596 -0.41 -31.98 11.12
CA ASN A 596 0.48 -31.58 10.04
C ASN A 596 1.62 -30.71 10.60
N PRO A 597 2.89 -31.12 10.43
CA PRO A 597 4.05 -30.39 10.96
C PRO A 597 4.35 -29.07 10.25
N ASP A 598 3.55 -28.66 9.24
CA ASP A 598 3.62 -27.31 8.66
C ASP A 598 3.07 -26.22 9.60
N TYR A 599 2.42 -26.62 10.70
CA TYR A 599 1.92 -25.74 11.76
C TYR A 599 2.66 -25.98 13.08
N PRO A 600 2.87 -24.95 13.94
CA PRO A 600 3.49 -25.15 15.25
C PRO A 600 2.64 -26.06 16.14
N ALA A 601 3.22 -27.12 16.70
CA ALA A 601 2.53 -28.09 17.57
C ALA A 601 2.08 -27.49 18.92
N ASP A 602 2.72 -26.39 19.33
CA ASP A 602 2.52 -25.64 20.57
C ASP A 602 1.61 -24.40 20.41
N ARG A 603 1.07 -24.13 19.21
CA ARG A 603 0.18 -22.97 18.95
C ARG A 603 -1.07 -22.98 19.85
N GLY A 604 -1.58 -21.80 20.20
CA GLY A 604 -2.86 -21.59 20.91
C GLY A 604 -4.07 -21.55 19.97
N VAL A 605 -5.20 -21.03 20.45
CA VAL A 605 -6.35 -20.70 19.58
C VAL A 605 -6.06 -19.39 18.86
N PHE A 606 -6.27 -19.35 17.54
CA PHE A 606 -6.03 -18.16 16.74
C PHE A 606 -6.74 -16.92 17.31
N LEU A 607 -5.99 -15.84 17.52
CA LEU A 607 -6.43 -14.55 18.07
C LEU A 607 -6.89 -14.57 19.55
N SER A 608 -6.75 -15.69 20.28
CA SER A 608 -7.20 -15.74 21.69
C SER A 608 -6.26 -15.01 22.63
N ASP A 609 -4.96 -15.05 22.35
CA ASP A 609 -3.91 -14.59 23.27
C ASP A 609 -3.35 -13.23 22.80
N SER A 610 -3.16 -13.06 21.49
CA SER A 610 -2.76 -11.80 20.86
C SER A 610 -3.38 -11.65 19.47
N ARG A 611 -3.58 -10.41 19.02
CA ARG A 611 -3.93 -10.14 17.61
C ARG A 611 -2.73 -10.20 16.68
N ASP A 612 -1.52 -10.29 17.23
CA ASP A 612 -0.29 -10.48 16.46
C ASP A 612 -0.31 -11.78 15.64
N ASP A 613 -1.14 -12.77 16.02
CA ASP A 613 -1.38 -13.98 15.26
C ASP A 613 -1.75 -13.69 13.79
N ALA A 614 -2.44 -12.57 13.53
CA ALA A 614 -2.84 -12.19 12.18
C ALA A 614 -1.69 -11.72 11.27
N LYS A 615 -0.49 -11.46 11.82
CA LYS A 615 0.74 -11.27 11.03
C LYS A 615 1.26 -12.58 10.44
N THR A 616 0.94 -13.70 11.09
CA THR A 616 1.37 -15.06 10.73
C THR A 616 0.21 -16.06 10.74
N PRO A 617 -0.91 -15.78 10.04
CA PRO A 617 -2.09 -16.65 10.07
C PRO A 617 -1.79 -18.04 9.49
N ASN A 618 -0.72 -18.16 8.69
CA ASN A 618 -0.15 -19.40 8.18
C ASN A 618 0.29 -20.39 9.28
N HIS A 619 0.36 -19.99 10.55
CA HIS A 619 0.66 -20.91 11.66
C HIS A 619 -0.57 -21.73 12.12
N TRP A 620 -1.77 -21.39 11.66
CA TRP A 620 -3.02 -22.11 11.98
C TRP A 620 -3.66 -22.71 10.73
N SER A 621 -4.31 -23.87 10.89
CA SER A 621 -5.15 -24.46 9.84
C SER A 621 -6.38 -23.60 9.54
N TYR A 622 -7.00 -23.80 8.38
CA TYR A 622 -8.17 -23.02 7.98
C TYR A 622 -9.33 -23.08 9.01
N PRO A 623 -9.74 -24.25 9.54
CA PRO A 623 -10.79 -24.31 10.57
C PRO A 623 -10.43 -23.57 11.86
N GLU A 624 -9.16 -23.65 12.31
CA GLU A 624 -8.67 -22.91 13.48
C GLU A 624 -8.85 -21.41 13.31
N ARG A 625 -8.54 -20.88 12.12
CA ARG A 625 -8.66 -19.45 11.85
C ARG A 625 -10.10 -18.96 11.81
N VAL A 626 -10.99 -19.71 11.15
CA VAL A 626 -12.43 -19.36 11.09
C VAL A 626 -13.06 -19.36 12.49
N ILE A 627 -12.76 -20.35 13.34
CA ILE A 627 -13.23 -20.38 14.72
C ILE A 627 -12.62 -19.26 15.55
N GLY A 628 -11.34 -18.93 15.32
CA GLY A 628 -10.68 -17.78 15.94
C GLY A 628 -11.38 -16.46 15.61
N TRP A 629 -11.76 -16.24 14.34
CA TRP A 629 -12.56 -15.07 13.95
C TRP A 629 -13.96 -15.06 14.56
N ALA A 630 -14.62 -16.21 14.63
CA ALA A 630 -15.91 -16.36 15.28
C ALA A 630 -15.85 -15.94 16.78
N ALA A 631 -14.73 -16.18 17.45
CA ALA A 631 -14.52 -15.83 18.86
C ALA A 631 -14.01 -14.40 19.08
N ASN A 632 -13.14 -13.90 18.20
CA ASN A 632 -12.37 -12.67 18.44
C ASN A 632 -12.73 -11.49 17.54
N ARG A 633 -13.61 -11.71 16.54
CA ARG A 633 -14.18 -10.76 15.57
C ARG A 633 -13.14 -9.96 14.75
N LEU A 634 -13.56 -9.57 13.55
CA LEU A 634 -12.75 -8.76 12.65
C LEU A 634 -12.84 -7.25 13.00
N GLN A 635 -11.79 -6.48 12.71
CA GLN A 635 -11.88 -5.01 12.67
C GLN A 635 -11.83 -4.49 11.24
N ARG A 636 -12.52 -3.40 10.94
CA ARG A 636 -12.40 -2.69 9.66
C ARG A 636 -12.40 -1.19 9.87
N TYR A 637 -11.77 -0.46 8.96
CA TYR A 637 -11.77 0.99 8.96
C TYR A 637 -13.12 1.52 8.50
N ASP A 638 -13.75 2.38 9.30
CA ASP A 638 -14.93 3.14 8.89
C ASP A 638 -14.46 4.46 8.28
N TYR A 639 -14.62 4.59 6.96
CA TYR A 639 -14.18 5.76 6.19
C TYR A 639 -14.93 7.04 6.53
N ASN A 640 -16.20 6.92 6.93
CA ASN A 640 -17.01 8.08 7.33
C ASN A 640 -16.64 8.55 8.74
N ALA A 641 -16.47 7.60 9.67
CA ALA A 641 -16.09 7.90 11.05
C ALA A 641 -14.58 8.13 11.23
N LYS A 642 -13.77 7.82 10.21
CA LYS A 642 -12.30 7.90 10.19
C LYS A 642 -11.64 7.18 11.38
N LYS A 643 -12.10 5.96 11.67
CA LYS A 643 -11.60 5.12 12.78
C LYS A 643 -11.78 3.63 12.49
N TYR A 644 -10.96 2.80 13.13
CA TYR A 644 -11.20 1.35 13.14
C TYR A 644 -12.34 0.99 14.11
N ASP A 645 -13.25 0.12 13.66
CA ASP A 645 -14.34 -0.42 14.48
C ASP A 645 -14.50 -1.93 14.25
N TRP A 646 -15.28 -2.59 15.12
CA TRP A 646 -15.56 -4.02 15.04
C TRP A 646 -16.57 -4.32 13.93
N ALA A 647 -16.27 -5.34 13.12
CA ALA A 647 -17.07 -5.71 11.96
C ALA A 647 -18.38 -6.43 12.32
N PHE A 648 -18.36 -7.26 13.37
CA PHE A 648 -19.48 -8.08 13.83
C PHE A 648 -19.28 -8.53 15.30
N PRO A 649 -20.31 -8.97 16.04
CA PRO A 649 -20.18 -9.46 17.41
C PRO A 649 -19.64 -10.90 17.44
N PRO A 650 -18.84 -11.24 18.47
CA PRO A 650 -18.31 -12.59 18.62
C PRO A 650 -19.40 -13.56 19.07
N ALA A 651 -19.20 -14.84 18.78
CA ALA A 651 -20.00 -15.94 19.33
C ALA A 651 -19.74 -16.09 20.84
N VAL A 652 -20.58 -16.87 21.51
CA VAL A 652 -20.56 -17.04 22.96
C VAL A 652 -20.07 -18.43 23.33
N TRP A 653 -18.99 -18.51 24.12
CA TRP A 653 -18.50 -19.74 24.76
C TRP A 653 -18.75 -19.69 26.27
N PRO A 654 -19.41 -20.69 26.88
CA PRO A 654 -19.68 -20.70 28.31
C PRO A 654 -18.42 -20.67 29.19
N HIS A 655 -17.33 -21.31 28.73
CA HIS A 655 -16.08 -21.48 29.49
C HIS A 655 -14.83 -21.01 28.71
N GLY A 656 -15.02 -20.11 27.74
CA GLY A 656 -13.95 -19.60 26.88
C GLY A 656 -13.63 -20.51 25.68
N VAL A 657 -12.98 -19.94 24.67
CA VAL A 657 -12.75 -20.58 23.36
C VAL A 657 -11.69 -21.69 23.38
N GLN A 658 -10.92 -21.83 24.46
CA GLN A 658 -9.79 -22.78 24.50
C GLN A 658 -10.23 -24.24 24.26
N GLY A 659 -11.44 -24.62 24.69
CA GLY A 659 -12.01 -25.95 24.45
C GLY A 659 -12.54 -26.18 23.03
N ALA A 660 -12.63 -25.14 22.19
CA ALA A 660 -13.09 -25.25 20.81
C ALA A 660 -12.09 -25.99 19.92
N ARG A 661 -10.80 -25.96 20.30
CA ARG A 661 -9.72 -26.57 19.55
C ARG A 661 -9.53 -28.05 19.93
N PRO A 662 -9.54 -28.98 18.96
CA PRO A 662 -9.23 -30.37 19.21
C PRO A 662 -7.75 -30.56 19.58
N GLY A 663 -7.45 -31.66 20.28
CA GLY A 663 -6.07 -32.04 20.57
C GLY A 663 -5.25 -32.28 19.29
N LEU A 664 -3.92 -32.10 19.38
CA LEU A 664 -3.00 -32.15 18.23
C LEU A 664 -3.16 -33.40 17.34
N PHE A 665 -3.45 -34.55 17.95
CA PHE A 665 -3.58 -35.84 17.27
C PHE A 665 -5.02 -36.36 17.24
N ALA A 666 -6.03 -35.49 17.43
CA ALA A 666 -7.43 -35.89 17.45
C ALA A 666 -7.90 -36.57 16.15
N PHE A 667 -7.22 -36.31 15.04
CA PHE A 667 -7.53 -36.83 13.70
C PHE A 667 -6.45 -37.81 13.20
N CYS A 668 -5.88 -38.58 14.11
CA CYS A 668 -4.93 -39.64 13.81
C CYS A 668 -5.34 -40.96 14.45
N ALA A 669 -5.79 -41.90 13.60
CA ALA A 669 -6.20 -43.23 14.00
C ALA A 669 -5.61 -44.30 13.04
N PRO A 670 -4.76 -45.22 13.54
CA PRO A 670 -4.03 -46.17 12.70
C PRO A 670 -4.94 -47.07 11.86
N ASP A 671 -6.07 -47.47 12.43
CA ASP A 671 -7.06 -48.37 11.84
C ASP A 671 -8.15 -47.64 11.02
N ARG A 672 -8.05 -46.32 10.88
CA ARG A 672 -8.98 -45.50 10.08
C ARG A 672 -8.27 -44.82 8.93
N ASN A 673 -7.47 -43.81 9.23
CA ASN A 673 -6.76 -43.03 8.22
C ASN A 673 -5.29 -43.41 8.09
N GLN A 674 -4.88 -44.54 8.67
CA GLN A 674 -3.49 -44.99 8.61
C GLN A 674 -2.56 -43.92 9.19
N CYS A 675 -2.97 -43.20 10.24
CA CYS A 675 -2.11 -42.28 11.00
C CYS A 675 -1.82 -42.88 12.39
N ASP A 676 -0.55 -43.22 12.67
CA ASP A 676 -0.08 -43.75 13.95
C ASP A 676 1.15 -42.98 14.43
N GLN A 677 0.98 -42.19 15.50
CA GLN A 677 2.08 -41.46 16.15
C GLN A 677 3.03 -42.36 16.96
N THR A 678 2.61 -43.59 17.29
CA THR A 678 3.34 -44.52 18.16
C THR A 678 4.08 -45.61 17.39
N LYS A 679 3.68 -45.87 16.14
CA LYS A 679 4.31 -46.84 15.24
C LYS A 679 4.68 -46.15 13.96
N PRO A 680 5.84 -45.51 13.89
CA PRO A 680 6.04 -44.61 12.78
C PRO A 680 6.57 -45.39 11.54
N HIS A 681 5.99 -45.12 10.37
CA HIS A 681 6.11 -45.92 9.15
C HIS A 681 7.28 -45.51 8.27
N VAL A 682 7.91 -46.47 7.59
CA VAL A 682 8.95 -46.21 6.58
C VAL A 682 8.39 -46.56 5.21
N PRO A 683 8.19 -45.58 4.31
CA PRO A 683 7.73 -45.83 2.95
C PRO A 683 8.57 -46.86 2.20
N ALA A 684 7.94 -47.82 1.53
CA ALA A 684 8.61 -48.93 0.83
C ALA A 684 9.51 -48.43 -0.32
N GLN A 685 9.11 -47.33 -0.94
CA GLN A 685 9.85 -46.61 -1.97
C GLN A 685 11.11 -45.87 -1.44
N TYR A 686 11.24 -45.71 -0.12
CA TYR A 686 12.39 -45.05 0.53
C TYR A 686 12.83 -45.85 1.78
N PRO A 687 13.49 -47.00 1.64
CA PRO A 687 13.83 -47.88 2.77
C PRO A 687 14.85 -47.28 3.78
N GLN A 688 15.53 -46.18 3.42
CA GLN A 688 16.39 -45.37 4.32
C GLN A 688 15.59 -44.24 5.02
N GLY A 689 14.26 -44.30 4.87
CA GLY A 689 13.30 -43.20 4.91
C GLY A 689 12.65 -42.90 6.25
N GLY A 690 13.01 -43.59 7.33
CA GLY A 690 12.65 -43.26 8.71
C GLY A 690 11.14 -43.10 9.04
N PRO A 691 10.78 -43.16 10.33
CA PRO A 691 9.39 -43.19 10.75
C PRO A 691 8.54 -41.90 10.55
N THR A 692 7.37 -41.98 9.89
CA THR A 692 6.32 -40.93 9.82
C THR A 692 5.04 -41.30 10.58
N ALA A 693 4.29 -40.30 11.08
CA ALA A 693 2.98 -40.54 11.70
C ALA A 693 1.95 -41.04 10.66
N CYS A 694 1.97 -40.49 9.45
CA CYS A 694 1.23 -41.05 8.34
C CYS A 694 1.88 -42.37 7.87
N GLN A 695 1.10 -43.44 7.84
CA GLN A 695 1.54 -44.80 7.48
C GLN A 695 1.47 -45.06 5.96
N ARG A 696 1.27 -44.00 5.16
CA ARG A 696 1.18 -44.09 3.70
C ARG A 696 2.30 -43.32 3.03
N ASP A 697 2.84 -43.93 1.97
CA ASP A 697 3.92 -43.45 1.14
C ASP A 697 3.59 -42.19 0.32
N ASP A 698 2.29 -41.94 0.10
CA ASP A 698 1.74 -40.78 -0.62
C ASP A 698 1.27 -39.64 0.30
N LEU A 699 1.47 -39.78 1.62
CA LEU A 699 0.99 -38.86 2.66
C LEU A 699 -0.53 -38.66 2.72
N ARG A 700 -1.33 -39.52 2.06
CA ARG A 700 -2.79 -39.41 2.04
C ARG A 700 -3.46 -40.03 3.27
N CYS A 701 -3.02 -39.65 4.47
CA CYS A 701 -3.66 -40.06 5.73
C CYS A 701 -4.94 -39.27 6.00
N TRP A 702 -5.84 -39.30 5.02
CA TRP A 702 -7.04 -38.48 4.95
C TRP A 702 -8.08 -38.91 5.97
N TRP A 703 -8.62 -37.94 6.70
CA TRP A 703 -9.51 -38.21 7.82
C TRP A 703 -10.96 -38.41 7.36
N HIS A 704 -11.62 -39.47 7.82
CA HIS A 704 -12.97 -39.85 7.36
C HIS A 704 -13.82 -40.53 8.44
N ASP A 705 -13.54 -40.28 9.73
CA ASP A 705 -14.31 -40.86 10.84
C ASP A 705 -14.93 -39.78 11.76
N THR A 706 -15.86 -40.17 12.61
CA THR A 706 -16.45 -39.30 13.62
C THR A 706 -15.48 -39.05 14.77
N THR A 707 -15.43 -37.81 15.28
CA THR A 707 -14.57 -37.42 16.42
C THR A 707 -15.37 -36.68 17.48
N THR A 708 -15.05 -36.92 18.75
CA THR A 708 -15.59 -36.16 19.89
C THR A 708 -14.44 -35.72 20.80
N TRP A 709 -14.36 -34.42 21.08
CA TRP A 709 -13.41 -33.85 22.04
C TRP A 709 -14.04 -32.86 23.03
N ALA A 710 -15.26 -32.37 22.76
CA ALA A 710 -15.97 -31.42 23.60
C ALA A 710 -17.36 -31.94 23.99
N ASP A 711 -17.79 -31.60 25.21
CA ASP A 711 -19.18 -31.76 25.65
C ASP A 711 -19.96 -30.50 25.26
N CYS A 712 -20.55 -30.52 24.07
CA CYS A 712 -21.14 -29.30 23.52
C CYS A 712 -22.31 -28.73 24.31
N ALA A 713 -23.01 -29.52 25.11
CA ALA A 713 -24.04 -28.97 25.99
C ALA A 713 -23.50 -27.98 27.02
N ARG A 714 -22.21 -28.10 27.36
CA ARG A 714 -21.53 -27.30 28.39
C ARG A 714 -20.48 -26.35 27.82
N ASP A 715 -19.71 -26.79 26.83
CA ASP A 715 -18.42 -26.16 26.50
C ASP A 715 -18.41 -25.47 25.12
N CYS A 716 -19.28 -25.90 24.19
CA CYS A 716 -19.22 -25.46 22.79
C CYS A 716 -19.78 -24.04 22.56
N GLY A 717 -19.25 -23.38 21.54
CA GLY A 717 -19.67 -22.05 21.12
C GLY A 717 -21.05 -22.04 20.50
N VAL A 718 -21.81 -20.96 20.74
CA VAL A 718 -23.15 -20.75 20.15
C VAL A 718 -23.28 -19.38 19.48
N GLU A 719 -24.22 -19.33 18.54
CA GLU A 719 -24.57 -18.16 17.74
C GLU A 719 -24.96 -16.93 18.57
N ARG A 720 -24.65 -15.74 18.03
CA ARG A 720 -25.18 -14.46 18.49
C ARG A 720 -25.65 -13.61 17.30
N LEU A 721 -26.94 -13.35 17.18
CA LEU A 721 -27.48 -12.52 16.10
C LEU A 721 -27.56 -11.05 16.47
N SER A 722 -27.33 -10.19 15.49
CA SER A 722 -27.58 -8.75 15.59
C SER A 722 -28.86 -8.34 14.86
N PHE A 723 -29.22 -9.03 13.78
CA PHE A 723 -30.36 -8.70 12.93
C PHE A 723 -31.43 -9.80 12.95
N SER A 724 -32.68 -9.37 13.12
CA SER A 724 -33.85 -10.22 12.94
C SER A 724 -34.24 -10.34 11.46
N GLY A 725 -34.90 -11.43 11.08
CA GLY A 725 -35.22 -11.73 9.68
C GLY A 725 -36.16 -10.78 8.92
N ASN A 726 -36.62 -9.68 9.53
CA ASN A 726 -37.45 -8.66 8.85
C ASN A 726 -36.77 -7.29 8.78
N GLU A 727 -35.52 -7.17 9.23
CA GLU A 727 -34.82 -5.90 9.25
C GLU A 727 -34.41 -5.45 7.85
N PRO A 728 -34.58 -4.15 7.52
CA PRO A 728 -34.20 -3.63 6.22
C PRO A 728 -32.67 -3.64 6.04
N GLU A 729 -32.24 -3.67 4.79
CA GLU A 729 -30.82 -3.53 4.43
C GLU A 729 -30.26 -2.22 5.01
N PRO A 730 -29.12 -2.26 5.75
CA PRO A 730 -28.49 -1.07 6.28
C PRO A 730 -28.13 -0.08 5.17
N THR A 731 -28.40 1.21 5.42
CA THR A 731 -27.98 2.29 4.51
C THR A 731 -26.50 2.58 4.65
N ILE A 732 -25.85 2.89 3.53
CA ILE A 732 -24.46 3.29 3.46
C ILE A 732 -24.33 4.60 2.68
N THR A 733 -23.41 5.46 3.09
CA THR A 733 -23.08 6.70 2.37
C THR A 733 -21.62 6.63 1.99
N THR A 734 -21.34 6.78 0.69
CA THR A 734 -19.95 6.87 0.22
C THR A 734 -19.36 8.22 0.67
N PRO A 735 -18.11 8.24 1.17
CA PRO A 735 -17.38 9.48 1.43
C PRO A 735 -17.00 10.22 0.14
N TYR A 736 -17.05 9.58 -1.03
CA TYR A 736 -16.67 10.11 -2.34
C TYR A 736 -17.88 10.10 -3.30
N PRO A 737 -18.80 11.07 -3.20
CA PRO A 737 -19.98 11.11 -4.04
C PRO A 737 -19.66 11.49 -5.49
N ALA A 738 -20.23 10.76 -6.44
CA ALA A 738 -20.11 11.04 -7.87
C ALA A 738 -20.65 12.42 -8.30
N ARG A 739 -20.05 13.00 -9.35
CA ARG A 739 -20.52 14.21 -10.05
C ARG A 739 -21.41 13.86 -11.24
N CYS A 740 -22.72 13.88 -11.03
CA CYS A 740 -23.69 13.43 -12.04
C CYS A 740 -24.11 14.44 -13.11
N GLY A 741 -23.48 15.61 -13.20
CA GLY A 741 -23.91 16.61 -14.17
C GLY A 741 -22.93 17.75 -14.37
N ARG A 742 -23.16 18.50 -15.45
CA ARG A 742 -22.30 19.61 -15.90
C ARG A 742 -22.42 20.91 -15.09
N GLY A 743 -23.36 20.97 -14.14
CA GLY A 743 -23.62 22.17 -13.34
C GLY A 743 -22.51 22.45 -12.32
N PRO A 744 -22.59 23.58 -11.59
CA PRO A 744 -21.60 23.92 -10.57
C PRO A 744 -21.42 22.82 -9.52
N GLY A 745 -20.16 22.48 -9.24
CA GLY A 745 -19.76 21.60 -8.16
C GLY A 745 -19.44 22.36 -6.88
N ALA A 746 -19.04 21.63 -5.85
CA ALA A 746 -18.48 22.24 -4.63
C ALA A 746 -17.11 22.90 -4.86
N ALA A 747 -16.37 22.42 -5.88
CA ALA A 747 -14.98 22.81 -6.16
C ALA A 747 -14.83 23.63 -7.47
N ASP A 748 -15.89 23.78 -8.26
CA ASP A 748 -15.86 24.49 -9.54
C ASP A 748 -17.23 25.07 -9.94
N GLN A 749 -17.22 25.93 -10.97
CA GLN A 749 -18.41 26.59 -11.52
C GLN A 749 -19.18 25.74 -12.55
N GLY A 750 -18.77 24.48 -12.76
CA GLY A 750 -19.32 23.62 -13.80
C GLY A 750 -18.85 23.99 -15.21
N LEU A 751 -19.34 23.25 -16.21
CA LEU A 751 -18.97 23.44 -17.60
C LEU A 751 -19.84 24.49 -18.31
N PRO A 752 -19.29 25.23 -19.28
CA PRO A 752 -20.09 26.04 -20.20
C PRO A 752 -21.21 25.24 -20.89
N ALA A 753 -22.35 25.87 -21.15
CA ALA A 753 -23.51 25.19 -21.72
C ALA A 753 -23.27 24.58 -23.11
N ASN A 754 -22.31 25.12 -23.87
CA ASN A 754 -21.90 24.65 -25.19
C ASN A 754 -20.73 23.65 -25.16
N ALA A 755 -20.27 23.24 -23.97
CA ALA A 755 -19.19 22.28 -23.83
C ALA A 755 -19.60 20.91 -24.38
N LEU A 756 -18.73 20.34 -25.21
CA LEU A 756 -18.84 19.02 -25.81
C LEU A 756 -18.08 18.05 -24.91
N VAL A 757 -18.82 17.29 -24.12
CA VAL A 757 -18.26 16.40 -23.09
C VAL A 757 -18.04 15.01 -23.67
N ILE A 758 -16.89 14.44 -23.39
CA ILE A 758 -16.54 13.04 -23.63
C ILE A 758 -16.24 12.44 -22.26
N ASP A 759 -17.16 11.61 -21.81
CA ASP A 759 -17.03 10.82 -20.60
C ASP A 759 -16.10 9.62 -20.84
N ASP A 760 -15.66 8.99 -19.76
CA ASP A 760 -14.77 7.84 -19.82
C ASP A 760 -15.48 6.54 -20.26
N VAL A 761 -16.80 6.49 -20.07
CA VAL A 761 -17.69 5.42 -20.52
C VAL A 761 -18.73 5.94 -21.52
N PRO A 762 -19.11 5.13 -22.54
CA PRO A 762 -20.03 5.60 -23.59
C PRO A 762 -21.48 5.78 -23.11
N VAL A 763 -21.86 5.07 -22.05
CA VAL A 763 -23.15 5.12 -21.39
C VAL A 763 -22.92 5.11 -19.89
N GLU A 764 -23.87 5.64 -19.13
CA GLU A 764 -23.86 5.51 -17.67
C GLU A 764 -23.75 4.04 -17.27
N VAL A 765 -22.78 3.76 -16.40
CA VAL A 765 -22.62 2.47 -15.75
C VAL A 765 -22.59 2.67 -14.23
N GLY A 766 -23.08 1.69 -13.48
CA GLY A 766 -22.98 1.71 -12.01
C GLY A 766 -23.99 2.62 -11.32
N THR A 767 -23.49 3.51 -10.45
CA THR A 767 -24.09 4.20 -9.28
C THR A 767 -25.47 4.88 -9.41
N GLY A 768 -26.11 4.83 -10.58
CA GLY A 768 -27.42 5.45 -10.82
C GLY A 768 -27.36 6.97 -10.78
N CYS A 769 -26.22 7.54 -11.17
CA CYS A 769 -25.94 8.97 -11.22
C CYS A 769 -27.03 9.74 -11.99
N GLY A 770 -27.62 9.11 -13.01
CA GLY A 770 -28.64 9.68 -13.89
C GLY A 770 -28.08 10.89 -14.62
N LEU A 771 -27.20 10.70 -15.61
CA LEU A 771 -26.43 11.77 -16.28
C LEU A 771 -27.29 13.01 -16.61
N LYS A 772 -27.03 14.13 -15.94
CA LYS A 772 -27.83 15.36 -16.06
C LYS A 772 -27.17 16.40 -16.95
N GLY A 773 -27.82 16.65 -18.09
CA GLY A 773 -27.55 17.83 -18.91
C GLY A 773 -26.40 17.68 -19.89
N PHE A 774 -25.92 16.47 -20.18
CA PHE A 774 -24.98 16.22 -21.28
C PHE A 774 -25.21 14.86 -21.94
N SER A 775 -24.67 14.70 -23.15
CA SER A 775 -24.52 13.42 -23.84
C SER A 775 -23.12 13.32 -24.41
N ASN A 776 -22.61 12.10 -24.52
CA ASN A 776 -21.27 11.86 -25.04
C ASN A 776 -21.10 12.41 -26.46
N SER A 777 -20.14 13.31 -26.61
CA SER A 777 -19.76 13.96 -27.87
C SER A 777 -18.53 13.32 -28.51
N GLY A 778 -18.19 12.10 -28.10
CA GLY A 778 -16.97 11.41 -28.52
C GLY A 778 -16.84 10.04 -27.86
N SER A 779 -15.61 9.53 -27.84
CA SER A 779 -15.27 8.26 -27.21
C SER A 779 -13.90 8.33 -26.54
N LEU A 780 -13.76 7.65 -25.41
CA LEU A 780 -12.47 7.24 -24.85
C LEU A 780 -12.06 5.87 -25.44
N SER A 781 -10.77 5.72 -25.74
CA SER A 781 -10.16 4.46 -26.13
C SER A 781 -8.83 4.27 -25.40
N PHE A 782 -8.47 3.01 -25.13
CA PHE A 782 -7.23 2.69 -24.44
C PHE A 782 -6.23 1.99 -25.35
N ASN A 783 -4.95 2.12 -25.00
CA ASN A 783 -3.85 1.31 -25.51
C ASN A 783 -3.00 0.81 -24.35
N PHE A 784 -2.81 -0.50 -24.28
CA PHE A 784 -2.13 -1.20 -23.21
C PHE A 784 -0.75 -1.69 -23.64
N GLY A 785 0.24 -1.47 -22.78
CA GLY A 785 1.61 -1.97 -22.93
C GLY A 785 1.64 -3.50 -22.91
N SER A 786 2.47 -4.10 -23.75
CA SER A 786 2.52 -5.54 -23.91
C SER A 786 3.89 -6.14 -23.59
N ARG A 787 3.90 -7.44 -23.32
CA ARG A 787 5.09 -8.25 -23.11
C ARG A 787 4.89 -9.64 -23.69
N ILE A 788 5.98 -10.27 -24.14
CA ILE A 788 5.97 -11.67 -24.60
C ILE A 788 6.27 -12.60 -23.42
N GLN A 789 5.36 -13.52 -23.10
CA GLN A 789 5.42 -14.46 -21.97
C GLN A 789 4.85 -15.85 -22.35
N ASN A 790 4.88 -16.82 -21.44
CA ASN A 790 4.20 -18.13 -21.56
C ASN A 790 4.43 -18.90 -22.88
N GLY A 791 5.68 -19.00 -23.34
CA GLY A 791 5.96 -19.70 -24.59
C GLY A 791 5.60 -18.88 -25.83
N ASN A 792 5.92 -17.59 -25.82
CA ASN A 792 5.81 -16.64 -26.94
C ASN A 792 4.41 -16.04 -27.19
N GLN A 793 3.58 -15.97 -26.16
CA GLN A 793 2.28 -15.30 -26.18
C GLN A 793 2.42 -13.81 -25.82
N THR A 794 1.74 -12.94 -26.58
CA THR A 794 1.57 -11.53 -26.21
C THR A 794 0.60 -11.43 -25.03
N THR A 795 1.02 -10.75 -23.98
CA THR A 795 0.27 -10.49 -22.74
C THR A 795 0.27 -9.00 -22.44
N TYR A 796 -0.67 -8.53 -21.61
CA TYR A 796 -0.83 -7.11 -21.25
C TYR A 796 -0.76 -6.92 -19.73
N PRO A 797 0.44 -6.94 -19.13
CA PRO A 797 0.63 -6.69 -17.70
C PRO A 797 -0.05 -5.41 -17.20
N SER A 798 -0.08 -4.35 -18.02
CA SER A 798 -0.76 -3.10 -17.67
C SER A 798 -2.26 -3.23 -17.39
N LYS A 799 -2.94 -4.30 -17.85
CA LYS A 799 -4.37 -4.54 -17.52
C LYS A 799 -4.57 -5.06 -16.10
N VAL A 800 -3.54 -5.67 -15.51
CA VAL A 800 -3.51 -6.10 -14.11
C VAL A 800 -3.61 -4.88 -13.18
N ASP A 801 -2.90 -3.81 -13.56
CA ASP A 801 -2.77 -2.54 -12.85
C ASP A 801 -3.74 -1.45 -13.32
N PHE A 802 -4.78 -1.83 -14.06
CA PHE A 802 -5.78 -0.93 -14.58
C PHE A 802 -7.10 -1.15 -13.86
N HIS A 803 -7.65 -0.08 -13.29
CA HIS A 803 -8.73 -0.16 -12.31
C HIS A 803 -9.89 0.76 -12.63
N GLN A 804 -11.10 0.40 -12.20
CA GLN A 804 -12.31 1.20 -12.28
C GLN A 804 -12.93 1.42 -10.91
N VAL A 805 -13.52 2.61 -10.72
CA VAL A 805 -14.29 2.99 -9.53
C VAL A 805 -15.56 3.72 -9.95
N GLY A 806 -16.66 3.43 -9.26
CA GLY A 806 -17.97 4.05 -9.41
C GLY A 806 -18.07 5.37 -8.64
N ALA A 807 -17.25 6.34 -9.01
CA ALA A 807 -17.24 7.70 -8.47
C ALA A 807 -16.80 8.67 -9.60
N GLY A 808 -16.31 9.87 -9.31
CA GLY A 808 -15.88 10.80 -10.38
C GLY A 808 -17.03 11.45 -11.17
N PHE A 809 -16.71 12.05 -12.31
CA PHE A 809 -17.71 12.59 -13.23
C PHE A 809 -18.45 11.45 -13.93
N GLY A 810 -19.75 11.63 -14.18
CA GLY A 810 -20.57 10.57 -14.77
C GLY A 810 -20.85 9.36 -13.86
N GLY A 811 -20.18 9.26 -12.71
CA GLY A 811 -20.30 8.15 -11.77
C GLY A 811 -19.42 6.95 -12.09
N HIS A 812 -18.40 7.15 -12.93
CA HIS A 812 -17.36 6.17 -13.21
C HIS A 812 -16.04 6.88 -13.55
N PHE A 813 -14.90 6.30 -13.14
CA PHE A 813 -13.58 6.68 -13.66
C PHE A 813 -12.63 5.48 -13.72
N TRP A 814 -11.59 5.60 -14.54
CA TRP A 814 -10.46 4.65 -14.55
C TRP A 814 -9.22 5.26 -13.91
N PHE A 815 -8.35 4.45 -13.33
CA PHE A 815 -7.00 4.87 -12.97
C PHE A 815 -5.98 3.74 -13.18
N ALA A 816 -4.71 4.14 -13.24
CA ALA A 816 -3.57 3.23 -13.24
C ALA A 816 -2.41 3.89 -12.48
N HIS A 817 -1.54 3.11 -11.87
CA HIS A 817 -0.44 3.69 -11.12
C HIS A 817 0.60 4.33 -12.04
N ALA A 818 1.26 5.36 -11.52
CA ALA A 818 2.28 6.14 -12.18
C ALA A 818 3.62 5.40 -12.20
N PHE A 819 4.27 5.39 -13.37
CA PHE A 819 5.61 4.83 -13.56
C PHE A 819 6.57 5.81 -14.23
N ASN A 820 7.88 5.64 -14.01
CA ASN A 820 8.89 6.34 -14.80
C ASN A 820 8.83 5.86 -16.25
N ASN A 821 9.02 6.79 -17.17
CA ASN A 821 9.14 6.50 -18.59
C ASN A 821 10.50 5.84 -18.95
N VAL A 822 10.69 4.57 -18.55
CA VAL A 822 11.88 3.76 -18.85
C VAL A 822 11.50 2.38 -19.41
N ALA A 823 12.43 1.75 -20.13
CA ALA A 823 12.17 0.52 -20.88
C ALA A 823 11.65 -0.65 -20.01
N ASP A 824 12.09 -0.76 -18.77
CA ASP A 824 11.69 -1.83 -17.84
C ASP A 824 10.18 -1.84 -17.55
N TYR A 825 9.54 -0.66 -17.60
CA TYR A 825 8.11 -0.48 -17.34
C TYR A 825 7.28 -0.33 -18.62
N ALA A 826 7.85 -0.57 -19.80
CA ALA A 826 7.14 -0.44 -21.08
C ALA A 826 5.82 -1.24 -21.13
N ALA A 827 5.78 -2.40 -20.47
CA ALA A 827 4.61 -3.27 -20.39
C ALA A 827 3.54 -2.79 -19.38
N GLN A 828 3.85 -1.81 -18.53
CA GLN A 828 2.92 -1.18 -17.57
C GLN A 828 2.26 0.09 -18.12
N ARG A 829 2.56 0.46 -19.37
CA ARG A 829 2.00 1.66 -19.98
C ARG A 829 0.50 1.50 -20.20
N VAL A 830 -0.28 2.45 -19.70
CA VAL A 830 -1.68 2.67 -20.08
C VAL A 830 -1.76 4.01 -20.79
N THR A 831 -2.46 4.08 -21.92
CA THR A 831 -2.71 5.34 -22.63
C THR A 831 -4.17 5.45 -22.98
N GLY A 832 -4.87 6.39 -22.33
CA GLY A 832 -6.24 6.78 -22.66
C GLY A 832 -6.24 7.89 -23.71
N THR A 833 -7.14 7.82 -24.69
CA THR A 833 -7.33 8.85 -25.73
C THR A 833 -8.81 9.17 -25.92
N TRP A 834 -9.20 10.39 -25.54
CA TRP A 834 -10.51 10.96 -25.82
C TRP A 834 -10.50 11.57 -27.22
N LYS A 835 -11.44 11.14 -28.05
CA LYS A 835 -11.60 11.60 -29.43
C LYS A 835 -13.00 12.16 -29.64
N LEU A 836 -13.08 13.41 -30.09
CA LEU A 836 -14.36 14.04 -30.41
C LEU A 836 -14.98 13.38 -31.65
N ASN A 837 -16.30 13.22 -31.68
CA ASN A 837 -17.01 12.60 -32.81
C ASN A 837 -17.25 13.56 -33.99
N GLN A 838 -16.75 14.80 -33.88
CA GLN A 838 -16.89 15.84 -34.89
C GLN A 838 -15.60 16.64 -35.04
N SER A 839 -15.44 17.33 -36.16
CA SER A 839 -14.33 18.25 -36.38
C SER A 839 -14.61 19.61 -35.76
N LEU A 840 -13.58 20.22 -35.18
CA LEU A 840 -13.56 21.63 -34.80
C LEU A 840 -12.56 22.37 -35.69
N ASN A 841 -13.02 23.48 -36.28
CA ASN A 841 -12.21 24.38 -37.12
C ASN A 841 -12.21 25.79 -36.53
N GLN A 842 -12.03 25.87 -35.21
CA GLN A 842 -12.16 27.09 -34.42
C GLN A 842 -11.39 26.96 -33.10
N TRP A 843 -11.32 28.06 -32.36
CA TRP A 843 -10.79 28.05 -31.00
C TRP A 843 -11.72 27.29 -30.05
N ALA A 844 -11.15 26.53 -29.13
CA ALA A 844 -11.88 25.92 -28.03
C ALA A 844 -11.00 25.85 -26.77
N ARG A 845 -11.63 25.93 -25.59
CA ARG A 845 -11.00 25.61 -24.32
C ARG A 845 -11.10 24.10 -24.08
N VAL A 846 -10.01 23.49 -23.62
CA VAL A 846 -9.99 22.08 -23.25
C VAL A 846 -9.99 21.98 -21.73
N LEU A 847 -10.98 21.30 -21.17
CA LEU A 847 -11.15 21.05 -19.74
C LEU A 847 -11.04 19.54 -19.50
N VAL A 848 -10.41 19.15 -18.41
CA VAL A 848 -10.31 17.75 -17.96
C VAL A 848 -10.88 17.63 -16.56
N HIS A 849 -11.55 16.52 -16.26
CA HIS A 849 -12.05 16.24 -14.92
C HIS A 849 -10.98 15.52 -14.11
N VAL A 850 -10.75 16.02 -12.90
CA VAL A 850 -9.87 15.44 -11.88
C VAL A 850 -10.77 14.98 -10.73
N THR A 851 -10.58 13.75 -10.28
CA THR A 851 -11.42 13.10 -9.27
C THR A 851 -10.98 13.44 -7.85
N ASP A 852 -11.83 13.12 -6.87
CA ASP A 852 -11.52 13.33 -5.45
C ASP A 852 -10.59 12.27 -4.83
N HIS A 853 -10.39 11.14 -5.50
CA HIS A 853 -9.43 10.10 -5.13
C HIS A 853 -8.97 9.32 -6.38
N GLY A 854 -7.86 8.59 -6.29
CA GLY A 854 -7.26 7.83 -7.40
C GLY A 854 -6.55 8.71 -8.42
N ALA A 855 -6.04 9.87 -7.97
CA ALA A 855 -5.57 10.97 -8.81
C ALA A 855 -4.33 11.67 -8.23
N GLU A 856 -3.42 10.95 -7.58
CA GLU A 856 -2.37 11.51 -6.71
C GLU A 856 -1.17 12.06 -7.49
N THR A 857 -1.05 11.78 -8.79
CA THR A 857 0.09 12.25 -9.57
C THR A 857 0.21 13.78 -9.59
N GLN A 858 1.44 14.26 -9.45
CA GLN A 858 1.77 15.69 -9.56
C GLN A 858 2.15 16.09 -10.99
N GLN A 859 2.19 15.13 -11.93
CA GLN A 859 2.72 15.34 -13.29
C GLN A 859 1.91 14.63 -14.39
N ALA A 860 0.59 14.75 -14.38
CA ALA A 860 -0.26 14.23 -15.46
C ALA A 860 -0.01 15.00 -16.76
N THR A 861 0.65 14.37 -17.73
CA THR A 861 1.01 15.01 -19.01
C THR A 861 0.03 14.63 -20.12
N TYR A 862 -0.84 15.57 -20.45
CA TYR A 862 -1.80 15.49 -21.54
C TYR A 862 -1.17 15.89 -22.87
N THR A 863 -1.49 15.16 -23.94
CA THR A 863 -1.12 15.47 -25.32
C THR A 863 -2.38 15.81 -26.10
N ILE A 864 -2.47 17.04 -26.61
CA ILE A 864 -3.62 17.60 -27.32
C ILE A 864 -3.28 17.68 -28.81
N ARG A 865 -4.06 16.99 -29.63
CA ARG A 865 -3.97 17.07 -31.09
C ARG A 865 -4.81 18.24 -31.59
N VAL A 866 -4.15 19.29 -32.08
CA VAL A 866 -4.80 20.52 -32.54
C VAL A 866 -5.00 20.56 -34.06
N GLY A 867 -4.28 19.72 -34.81
CA GLY A 867 -4.37 19.66 -36.27
C GLY A 867 -3.86 18.35 -36.86
N GLN A 868 -3.66 18.31 -38.19
CA GLN A 868 -2.98 17.18 -38.82
C GLN A 868 -1.50 17.15 -38.40
N ALA A 869 -1.13 16.14 -37.61
CA ALA A 869 0.22 15.97 -37.05
C ALA A 869 0.72 17.13 -36.17
N ASP A 870 -0.18 17.99 -35.66
CA ASP A 870 0.15 19.06 -34.72
C ASP A 870 -0.33 18.68 -33.31
N TYR A 871 0.63 18.56 -32.38
CA TYR A 871 0.42 18.10 -31.02
C TYR A 871 1.04 19.08 -30.03
N GLN A 872 0.28 19.44 -28.99
CA GLN A 872 0.75 20.24 -27.87
C GLN A 872 0.68 19.43 -26.59
N LYS A 873 1.59 19.70 -25.64
CA LYS A 873 1.58 19.04 -24.32
C LYS A 873 1.21 20.01 -23.22
N ARG A 874 0.51 19.52 -22.20
CA ARG A 874 0.19 20.23 -20.96
C ARG A 874 0.36 19.29 -19.79
N THR A 875 1.10 19.72 -18.76
CA THR A 875 1.30 18.93 -17.54
C THR A 875 0.62 19.64 -16.38
N ILE A 876 -0.25 18.93 -15.65
CA ILE A 876 -0.93 19.43 -14.46
C ILE A 876 -0.80 18.42 -13.30
N PRO A 877 -0.86 18.88 -12.03
CA PRO A 877 -1.13 17.99 -10.91
C PRO A 877 -2.60 17.54 -10.92
N GLN A 878 -2.86 16.29 -10.53
CA GLN A 878 -4.21 15.74 -10.34
C GLN A 878 -4.60 15.60 -8.84
N GLY A 879 -3.68 15.79 -7.90
CA GLY A 879 -3.88 15.56 -6.45
C GLY A 879 -4.73 16.60 -5.73
N ALA A 880 -5.86 17.03 -6.30
CA ALA A 880 -6.74 18.06 -5.73
C ALA A 880 -7.65 17.53 -4.61
N GLU A 881 -7.79 16.21 -4.49
CA GLU A 881 -8.71 15.52 -3.55
C GLU A 881 -10.16 16.03 -3.63
N GLN A 882 -10.55 16.56 -4.79
CA GLN A 882 -11.90 17.06 -5.06
C GLN A 882 -12.27 16.81 -6.51
N ASN A 883 -13.52 16.39 -6.74
CA ASN A 883 -14.08 16.33 -8.08
C ASN A 883 -14.17 17.74 -8.70
N LYS A 884 -13.31 18.03 -9.69
CA LYS A 884 -13.08 19.37 -10.23
C LYS A 884 -12.71 19.35 -11.72
N TRP A 885 -13.24 20.31 -12.47
CA TRP A 885 -12.78 20.61 -13.83
C TRP A 885 -11.55 21.53 -13.85
N VAL A 886 -10.51 21.13 -14.61
CA VAL A 886 -9.25 21.86 -14.77
C VAL A 886 -9.00 22.22 -16.23
N SER A 887 -8.57 23.45 -16.50
CA SER A 887 -8.25 23.91 -17.87
C SER A 887 -6.84 23.49 -18.30
N LEU A 888 -6.74 22.81 -19.45
CA LEU A 888 -5.48 22.63 -20.18
C LEU A 888 -5.13 23.83 -21.07
N GLY A 889 -6.02 24.84 -21.09
CA GLY A 889 -5.88 26.06 -21.87
C GLY A 889 -6.73 26.07 -23.15
N VAL A 890 -6.46 27.06 -23.99
CA VAL A 890 -7.17 27.26 -25.26
C VAL A 890 -6.34 26.88 -26.48
N PHE A 891 -7.00 26.34 -27.50
CA PHE A 891 -6.35 25.83 -28.71
C PHE A 891 -7.18 26.15 -29.95
N ASN A 892 -6.53 26.44 -31.07
CA ASN A 892 -7.17 26.56 -32.37
C ASN A 892 -7.17 25.22 -33.09
N PHE A 893 -8.32 24.56 -33.14
CA PHE A 893 -8.43 23.24 -33.75
C PHE A 893 -8.62 23.33 -35.27
N SER A 894 -8.04 22.36 -35.98
CA SER A 894 -8.23 22.13 -37.42
C SER A 894 -8.37 20.62 -37.70
N GLY A 895 -9.60 20.13 -37.65
CA GLY A 895 -9.93 18.71 -37.80
C GLY A 895 -10.55 18.14 -36.53
N THR A 896 -10.40 16.84 -36.29
CA THR A 896 -10.98 16.18 -35.11
C THR A 896 -10.05 16.29 -33.90
N PRO A 897 -10.47 16.98 -32.82
CA PRO A 897 -9.70 17.05 -31.58
C PRO A 897 -9.50 15.67 -30.93
N GLU A 898 -8.29 15.44 -30.43
CA GLU A 898 -7.94 14.30 -29.60
C GLU A 898 -7.13 14.78 -28.38
N VAL A 899 -7.40 14.23 -27.21
CA VAL A 899 -6.60 14.42 -25.99
C VAL A 899 -6.16 13.04 -25.52
N SER A 900 -4.87 12.85 -25.29
CA SER A 900 -4.32 11.59 -24.77
C SER A 900 -3.59 11.82 -23.46
N LEU A 901 -3.76 10.90 -22.51
CA LEU A 901 -3.05 10.84 -21.24
C LEU A 901 -2.41 9.46 -21.11
N ASN A 902 -1.24 9.37 -20.48
CA ASN A 902 -0.65 8.10 -20.11
C ASN A 902 -0.15 8.15 -18.66
N ASN A 903 0.04 6.98 -18.07
CA ASN A 903 0.46 6.83 -16.67
C ASN A 903 1.96 7.01 -16.44
N TYR A 904 2.70 7.64 -17.36
CA TYR A 904 4.11 7.96 -17.12
C TYR A 904 4.32 9.39 -16.67
N THR A 905 5.21 9.53 -15.69
CA THR A 905 5.63 10.82 -15.16
C THR A 905 7.11 11.07 -15.45
N ASP A 906 7.47 12.36 -15.51
CA ASP A 906 8.87 12.80 -15.55
C ASP A 906 9.46 12.92 -14.13
N GLN A 907 8.64 12.64 -13.11
CA GLN A 907 9.09 12.52 -11.73
C GLN A 907 10.10 11.38 -11.67
N ARG A 908 11.33 11.64 -11.23
CA ARG A 908 12.33 10.58 -11.06
C ARG A 908 12.00 9.75 -9.83
N MET A 909 11.00 8.88 -9.95
CA MET A 909 10.60 7.97 -8.88
C MET A 909 11.70 6.93 -8.67
N THR A 910 12.09 6.74 -7.42
CA THR A 910 12.86 5.57 -6.98
C THR A 910 12.01 4.31 -7.17
N LEU A 911 12.58 3.09 -7.21
CA LEU A 911 11.74 1.91 -7.45
C LEU A 911 10.72 1.66 -6.32
N GLN A 912 10.93 2.20 -5.11
CA GLN A 912 9.94 2.16 -4.01
C GLN A 912 8.80 3.17 -4.19
N GLN A 913 8.94 4.13 -5.09
CA GLN A 913 7.93 5.16 -5.37
C GLN A 913 7.10 4.85 -6.61
N GLN A 914 7.60 3.94 -7.46
CA GLN A 914 6.87 3.45 -8.63
C GLN A 914 5.64 2.69 -8.20
N GLY A 915 4.52 2.89 -8.88
CA GLY A 915 3.31 2.13 -8.56
C GLY A 915 2.61 2.59 -7.28
N ILE A 916 2.85 3.82 -6.80
CA ILE A 916 2.18 4.39 -5.61
C ILE A 916 1.21 5.52 -5.96
N GLN A 917 1.63 6.50 -6.76
CA GLN A 917 0.73 7.57 -7.20
C GLN A 917 -0.17 7.06 -8.31
N ASP A 918 -1.42 7.51 -8.38
CA ASP A 918 -2.30 7.17 -9.50
C ASP A 918 -2.44 8.29 -10.53
N VAL A 919 -2.71 7.87 -11.77
CA VAL A 919 -3.12 8.74 -12.88
C VAL A 919 -4.57 8.41 -13.24
N VAL A 920 -5.44 9.41 -13.17
CA VAL A 920 -6.88 9.23 -13.43
C VAL A 920 -7.25 9.53 -14.88
N TYR A 921 -8.17 8.72 -15.41
CA TYR A 921 -8.85 8.87 -16.69
C TYR A 921 -10.37 8.93 -16.45
N ASP A 922 -10.89 10.15 -16.45
CA ASP A 922 -12.32 10.45 -16.29
C ASP A 922 -12.81 11.16 -17.57
N ALA A 923 -13.28 12.41 -17.49
CA ALA A 923 -13.88 13.11 -18.61
C ALA A 923 -13.01 14.23 -19.22
N VAL A 924 -13.24 14.51 -20.50
CA VAL A 924 -12.69 15.66 -21.24
C VAL A 924 -13.82 16.47 -21.85
N ALA A 925 -13.77 17.80 -21.73
CA ALA A 925 -14.72 18.70 -22.36
C ALA A 925 -14.02 19.69 -23.30
N PHE A 926 -14.54 19.81 -24.52
CA PHE A 926 -14.16 20.85 -25.46
C PHE A 926 -15.22 21.94 -25.45
N ALA A 927 -14.89 23.15 -24.99
CA ALA A 927 -15.80 24.29 -24.99
C ALA A 927 -15.45 25.24 -26.16
N PRO A 928 -16.21 25.22 -27.27
CA PRO A 928 -15.96 26.11 -28.41
C PRO A 928 -15.99 27.58 -28.01
N LEU A 929 -15.10 28.36 -28.60
CA LEU A 929 -14.97 29.80 -28.39
C LEU A 929 -15.27 30.56 -29.70
N PRO A 930 -15.85 31.77 -29.62
CA PRO A 930 -16.12 32.59 -30.80
C PRO A 930 -14.85 33.07 -31.52
N GLY A 931 -13.68 32.97 -30.88
CA GLY A 931 -12.38 33.33 -31.43
C GLY A 931 -11.27 33.10 -30.40
N LYS A 932 -10.04 33.53 -30.75
CA LYS A 932 -8.91 33.53 -29.83
C LYS A 932 -9.23 34.41 -28.62
N PRO A 933 -9.02 33.96 -27.37
CA PRO A 933 -9.13 34.82 -26.20
C PRO A 933 -8.26 36.06 -26.35
N LYS A 934 -8.79 37.21 -25.94
CA LYS A 934 -8.05 38.47 -25.97
C LYS A 934 -6.84 38.44 -25.03
N ASN A 935 -6.97 37.74 -23.91
CA ASN A 935 -5.95 37.63 -22.87
C ASN A 935 -5.64 36.15 -22.63
N ILE A 936 -4.42 35.75 -22.96
CA ILE A 936 -3.84 34.44 -22.61
C ILE A 936 -2.65 34.73 -21.70
N VAL A 937 -2.87 34.56 -20.39
CA VAL A 937 -1.97 35.00 -19.33
C VAL A 937 -1.31 33.80 -18.65
N VAL A 938 0.01 33.81 -18.54
CA VAL A 938 0.75 32.78 -17.80
C VAL A 938 1.54 33.42 -16.67
N SER A 939 1.33 32.95 -15.45
CA SER A 939 1.97 33.48 -14.24
C SER A 939 3.01 32.50 -13.72
N LEU A 940 4.27 32.94 -13.77
CA LEU A 940 5.46 32.16 -13.42
C LEU A 940 6.18 32.82 -12.23
N GLY A 941 7.07 32.07 -11.59
CA GLY A 941 7.97 32.62 -10.58
C GLY A 941 8.02 31.84 -9.29
N ASP A 942 8.52 32.51 -8.26
CA ASP A 942 8.73 31.99 -6.92
C ASP A 942 7.53 32.22 -5.99
N SER A 943 7.77 32.16 -4.67
CA SER A 943 6.80 32.33 -3.59
C SER A 943 6.05 33.66 -3.64
N TYR A 944 6.71 34.75 -4.06
CA TYR A 944 6.06 36.05 -4.20
C TYR A 944 5.06 36.05 -5.36
N ALA A 945 5.28 35.24 -6.41
CA ALA A 945 4.32 35.05 -7.50
C ALA A 945 3.24 34.01 -7.19
N SER A 946 3.56 32.93 -6.44
CA SER A 946 2.58 31.90 -6.07
C SER A 946 1.53 32.44 -5.11
N GLY A 947 1.86 33.47 -4.31
CA GLY A 947 1.00 34.04 -3.29
C GLY A 947 1.20 33.42 -1.91
N GLU A 948 2.39 32.87 -1.65
CA GLU A 948 2.85 32.49 -0.31
C GLU A 948 2.57 33.61 0.70
N GLY A 949 2.13 33.24 1.90
CA GLY A 949 1.79 34.17 2.98
C GLY A 949 0.33 34.64 3.01
N THR A 950 -0.43 34.46 1.94
CA THR A 950 -1.85 34.86 1.93
C THR A 950 -2.73 33.95 2.79
N GLY A 951 -2.26 32.74 3.13
CA GLY A 951 -2.96 31.75 3.95
C GLY A 951 -2.76 31.86 5.46
N ALA A 952 -2.09 32.89 5.97
CA ALA A 952 -1.65 32.94 7.37
C ALA A 952 -2.78 32.82 8.42
N GLU A 953 -4.05 33.04 8.05
CA GLU A 953 -5.20 32.90 8.94
C GLU A 953 -5.70 31.45 9.06
N ASP A 954 -5.87 30.72 7.95
CA ASP A 954 -6.43 29.36 7.96
C ASP A 954 -5.97 28.42 6.82
N ASN A 955 -5.00 28.83 6.00
CA ASN A 955 -4.45 28.14 4.81
C ASN A 955 -5.48 27.74 3.73
N SER A 956 -6.77 28.06 3.87
CA SER A 956 -7.83 27.62 2.94
C SER A 956 -7.75 28.23 1.54
N VAL A 957 -6.87 29.21 1.36
CA VAL A 957 -6.69 29.96 0.11
C VAL A 957 -5.74 29.29 -0.88
N TYR A 958 -4.88 28.37 -0.43
CA TYR A 958 -3.99 27.61 -1.30
C TYR A 958 -4.77 26.52 -2.02
N TYR A 959 -4.43 26.30 -3.29
CA TYR A 959 -4.91 25.11 -3.99
C TYR A 959 -4.35 23.86 -3.31
N HIS A 960 -5.24 22.94 -2.92
CA HIS A 960 -4.91 21.74 -2.15
C HIS A 960 -3.77 20.95 -2.79
N GLU A 961 -3.82 20.76 -4.11
CA GLU A 961 -2.80 20.04 -4.89
C GLU A 961 -1.39 20.67 -4.84
N THR A 962 -1.23 21.82 -4.17
CA THR A 962 0.02 22.59 -4.05
C THR A 962 0.49 22.81 -2.60
N ASP A 963 -0.24 22.26 -1.62
CA ASP A 963 0.01 22.43 -0.18
C ASP A 963 -0.30 21.12 0.58
N VAL A 964 0.43 20.04 0.23
CA VAL A 964 0.16 18.68 0.73
C VAL A 964 1.43 17.88 1.05
N HIS A 965 1.26 16.90 1.93
CA HIS A 965 2.24 15.86 2.29
C HIS A 965 3.62 16.37 2.74
N GLY A 966 3.65 17.45 3.52
CA GLY A 966 4.87 18.05 4.05
C GLY A 966 5.78 17.05 4.77
N GLY A 967 7.07 17.03 4.40
CA GLY A 967 8.07 16.13 4.99
C GLY A 967 8.06 14.70 4.42
N THR A 968 7.24 14.43 3.41
CA THR A 968 7.22 13.17 2.67
C THR A 968 7.82 13.33 1.27
N TRP A 969 7.96 12.23 0.54
CA TRP A 969 8.43 12.28 -0.85
C TRP A 969 7.36 12.75 -1.84
N MET A 970 6.09 12.75 -1.44
CA MET A 970 4.96 13.31 -2.21
C MET A 970 4.70 14.78 -1.87
N GLN A 971 5.61 15.43 -1.14
CA GLN A 971 5.45 16.82 -0.74
C GLN A 971 5.27 17.73 -1.97
N ASN A 972 4.17 18.49 -1.96
CA ASN A 972 4.01 19.66 -2.80
C ASN A 972 3.80 20.88 -1.91
N ASN A 973 4.70 21.84 -2.03
CA ASN A 973 4.69 23.08 -1.28
C ASN A 973 4.84 24.28 -2.23
N CYS A 974 4.29 24.19 -3.44
CA CYS A 974 4.25 25.33 -4.34
C CYS A 974 3.38 26.48 -3.82
N HIS A 975 2.42 26.18 -2.93
CA HIS A 975 1.56 27.14 -2.24
C HIS A 975 0.97 28.18 -3.20
N ARG A 976 0.27 27.70 -4.23
CA ARG A 976 -0.41 28.59 -5.20
C ARG A 976 -1.71 29.07 -4.59
N SER A 977 -1.81 30.38 -4.38
CA SER A 977 -2.98 30.99 -3.76
C SER A 977 -3.97 31.52 -4.78
N THR A 978 -5.25 31.33 -4.45
CA THR A 978 -6.38 32.02 -5.09
C THR A 978 -6.28 33.56 -4.96
N TYR A 979 -5.51 34.04 -3.98
CA TYR A 979 -5.22 35.47 -3.72
C TYR A 979 -3.85 35.93 -4.24
N SER A 980 -3.17 35.15 -5.10
CA SER A 980 -1.96 35.63 -5.77
C SER A 980 -2.21 36.93 -6.53
N TRP A 981 -1.23 37.84 -6.54
CA TRP A 981 -1.42 39.18 -7.12
C TRP A 981 -1.73 39.15 -8.61
N SER A 982 -1.25 38.14 -9.35
CA SER A 982 -1.60 37.95 -10.75
C SER A 982 -3.08 37.63 -10.94
N ARG A 983 -3.72 36.95 -9.97
CA ARG A 983 -5.16 36.67 -9.99
C ARG A 983 -5.99 37.87 -9.56
N LEU A 984 -5.50 38.64 -8.58
CA LEU A 984 -6.19 39.83 -8.07
C LEU A 984 -6.12 41.04 -9.00
N ALA A 985 -5.15 41.09 -9.90
CA ALA A 985 -4.99 42.19 -10.84
C ALA A 985 -6.06 42.22 -11.93
N ARG A 986 -6.28 43.41 -12.48
CA ARG A 986 -7.20 43.67 -13.61
C ARG A 986 -6.43 44.07 -14.87
N LEU A 987 -6.98 43.69 -16.02
CA LEU A 987 -6.50 44.15 -17.34
C LEU A 987 -7.36 45.31 -17.82
N ALA A 988 -6.87 46.16 -18.72
CA ALA A 988 -7.59 47.36 -19.16
C ALA A 988 -8.93 47.08 -19.87
N ASP A 989 -9.17 45.84 -20.28
CA ASP A 989 -10.40 45.43 -20.95
C ASP A 989 -11.56 45.08 -20.01
N SER A 990 -11.31 44.93 -18.70
CA SER A 990 -12.35 44.56 -17.72
C SER A 990 -12.06 45.07 -16.31
N GLN A 991 -13.11 45.36 -15.55
CA GLN A 991 -13.00 45.67 -14.11
C GLN A 991 -13.02 44.41 -13.23
N THR A 992 -13.29 43.24 -13.81
CA THR A 992 -13.25 41.96 -13.09
C THR A 992 -11.80 41.45 -13.02
N PRO A 993 -11.30 41.03 -11.84
CA PRO A 993 -9.96 40.47 -11.68
C PRO A 993 -9.68 39.28 -12.60
N ILE A 994 -8.42 39.08 -12.97
CA ILE A 994 -7.97 37.99 -13.85
C ILE A 994 -8.42 36.62 -13.32
N GLY A 995 -8.25 36.36 -12.02
CA GLY A 995 -8.60 35.08 -11.40
C GLY A 995 -10.10 34.78 -11.46
N GLU A 996 -10.94 35.77 -11.15
CA GLU A 996 -12.41 35.62 -11.22
C GLU A 996 -12.89 35.40 -12.66
N ARG A 997 -12.28 36.09 -13.63
CA ARG A 997 -12.55 35.84 -15.06
C ARG A 997 -12.08 34.46 -15.49
N ALA A 998 -10.93 34.01 -14.99
CA ALA A 998 -10.40 32.68 -15.28
C ALA A 998 -11.31 31.59 -14.74
N ASP A 999 -11.80 31.70 -13.50
CA ASP A 999 -12.67 30.69 -12.90
C ASP A 999 -14.08 30.66 -13.53
N ASN A 1000 -14.47 31.74 -14.22
CA ASN A 1000 -15.70 31.79 -14.99
C ASN A 1000 -15.46 31.34 -16.44
N TRP A 1001 -15.68 30.05 -16.72
CA TRP A 1001 -15.48 29.49 -18.05
C TRP A 1001 -16.39 30.08 -19.15
N ASN A 1002 -17.43 30.85 -18.80
CA ASN A 1002 -18.22 31.60 -19.80
C ASN A 1002 -17.54 32.89 -20.27
N ASP A 1003 -16.50 33.36 -19.58
CA ASP A 1003 -15.62 34.41 -20.12
C ASP A 1003 -14.76 33.81 -21.23
N THR A 1004 -15.17 34.09 -22.47
CA THR A 1004 -14.47 33.61 -23.69
C THR A 1004 -13.24 34.44 -24.04
N SER A 1005 -12.98 35.53 -23.31
CA SER A 1005 -11.89 36.47 -23.57
C SER A 1005 -10.66 36.25 -22.68
N MET A 1006 -10.73 35.34 -21.70
CA MET A 1006 -9.68 35.07 -20.72
C MET A 1006 -9.23 33.60 -20.74
N ASP A 1007 -7.93 33.38 -20.67
CA ASP A 1007 -7.29 32.11 -20.32
C ASP A 1007 -6.11 32.42 -19.39
N HIS A 1008 -6.11 31.89 -18.17
CA HIS A 1008 -5.07 32.16 -17.17
C HIS A 1008 -4.54 30.86 -16.57
N HIS A 1009 -3.22 30.76 -16.46
CA HIS A 1009 -2.55 29.64 -15.83
C HIS A 1009 -1.51 30.13 -14.81
N LEU A 1010 -1.70 29.75 -13.54
CA LEU A 1010 -0.77 30.04 -12.45
C LEU A 1010 0.13 28.83 -12.21
N LEU A 1011 1.42 28.98 -12.52
CA LEU A 1011 2.44 27.92 -12.40
C LEU A 1011 3.58 28.32 -11.46
N ALA A 1012 3.53 29.52 -10.89
CA ALA A 1012 4.48 29.96 -9.87
C ALA A 1012 4.51 28.95 -8.70
N CYS A 1013 5.68 28.79 -8.08
CA CYS A 1013 5.89 27.78 -7.05
C CYS A 1013 6.80 28.34 -5.95
N SER A 1014 6.36 28.24 -4.70
CA SER A 1014 7.13 28.68 -3.53
C SER A 1014 8.49 27.99 -3.47
N GLY A 1015 9.54 28.77 -3.24
CA GLY A 1015 10.92 28.30 -3.22
C GLY A 1015 11.59 28.10 -4.59
N ALA A 1016 10.91 28.36 -5.72
CA ALA A 1016 11.49 28.17 -7.05
C ALA A 1016 12.68 29.11 -7.34
N TRP A 1017 13.72 28.56 -7.96
CA TRP A 1017 14.89 29.26 -8.48
C TRP A 1017 14.70 29.52 -9.98
N THR A 1018 15.56 30.35 -10.59
CA THR A 1018 15.53 30.57 -12.05
C THR A 1018 15.57 29.26 -12.85
N GLY A 1019 16.38 28.28 -12.41
CA GLY A 1019 16.48 26.96 -13.01
C GLY A 1019 15.20 26.12 -12.97
N ASP A 1020 14.35 26.32 -11.96
CA ASP A 1020 13.07 25.62 -11.80
C ASP A 1020 11.99 26.24 -12.70
N VAL A 1021 12.11 27.54 -13.01
CA VAL A 1021 11.21 28.18 -13.97
C VAL A 1021 11.46 27.66 -15.39
N TYR A 1022 12.71 27.65 -15.87
CA TYR A 1022 13.00 27.27 -17.26
C TYR A 1022 13.29 25.77 -17.49
N GLY A 1023 13.26 24.93 -16.46
CA GLY A 1023 13.38 23.46 -16.58
C GLY A 1023 14.81 22.92 -16.65
N ASN A 1024 15.80 23.54 -16.00
CA ASN A 1024 17.14 22.94 -15.88
C ASN A 1024 17.20 21.84 -14.82
N GLN A 1025 16.29 21.91 -13.86
CA GLN A 1025 16.09 20.87 -12.85
C GLN A 1025 14.93 20.00 -13.31
N SER A 1026 15.08 18.67 -13.23
CA SER A 1026 14.06 17.76 -13.78
C SER A 1026 12.73 17.81 -13.02
N VAL A 1027 12.74 18.17 -11.72
CA VAL A 1027 11.56 18.17 -10.83
C VAL A 1027 11.81 19.10 -9.63
N PHE A 1028 10.84 19.95 -9.25
CA PHE A 1028 10.87 20.77 -8.04
C PHE A 1028 9.50 20.75 -7.36
N ALA A 1029 9.46 20.56 -6.03
CA ALA A 1029 8.21 20.39 -5.25
C ALA A 1029 7.23 19.35 -5.84
N GLY A 1030 7.78 18.29 -6.44
CA GLY A 1030 6.98 17.24 -7.09
C GLY A 1030 6.50 17.57 -8.51
N GLU A 1031 6.62 18.84 -8.93
CA GLU A 1031 6.15 19.33 -10.23
C GLU A 1031 7.28 19.47 -11.25
N LYS A 1032 6.90 19.52 -12.53
CA LYS A 1032 7.81 19.80 -13.64
C LYS A 1032 8.24 21.27 -13.63
N GLY A 1033 9.38 21.59 -14.26
CA GLY A 1033 9.77 22.98 -14.47
C GLY A 1033 8.67 23.81 -15.14
N GLN A 1034 8.46 25.05 -14.68
CA GLN A 1034 7.23 25.79 -14.97
C GLN A 1034 7.00 26.04 -16.47
N MET A 1035 8.06 26.30 -17.25
CA MET A 1035 7.97 26.41 -18.72
C MET A 1035 7.72 25.06 -19.40
N GLU A 1036 8.26 23.96 -18.85
CA GLU A 1036 8.11 22.63 -19.42
C GLU A 1036 6.72 22.02 -19.19
N ALA A 1037 5.94 22.57 -18.25
CA ALA A 1037 4.52 22.27 -18.11
C ALA A 1037 3.70 22.62 -19.37
N GLY A 1038 4.27 23.42 -20.28
CA GLY A 1038 3.81 23.55 -21.67
C GLY A 1038 2.77 24.66 -21.92
N PHE A 1039 2.54 25.57 -20.98
CA PHE A 1039 1.51 26.62 -21.12
C PHE A 1039 1.97 27.87 -21.87
N LEU A 1040 3.29 28.08 -22.04
CA LEU A 1040 3.81 29.16 -22.88
C LEU A 1040 3.77 28.75 -24.35
N ASN A 1041 3.21 29.61 -25.20
CA ASN A 1041 3.23 29.42 -26.65
C ASN A 1041 3.12 30.77 -27.38
N ARG A 1042 3.18 30.75 -28.71
CA ARG A 1042 3.07 31.96 -29.55
C ARG A 1042 1.78 32.76 -29.35
N ASP A 1043 0.74 32.16 -28.77
CA ASP A 1043 -0.55 32.79 -28.57
C ASP A 1043 -0.68 33.51 -27.23
N THR A 1044 0.19 33.21 -26.26
CA THR A 1044 0.32 33.93 -24.99
C THR A 1044 0.46 35.44 -25.20
N THR A 1045 -0.30 36.23 -24.45
CA THR A 1045 -0.35 37.69 -24.56
C THR A 1045 0.35 38.41 -23.42
N LEU A 1046 0.38 37.81 -22.23
CA LEU A 1046 1.02 38.37 -21.04
C LEU A 1046 1.67 37.27 -20.22
N VAL A 1047 2.90 37.50 -19.78
CA VAL A 1047 3.58 36.68 -18.78
C VAL A 1047 3.90 37.54 -17.56
N THR A 1048 3.46 37.11 -16.40
CA THR A 1048 3.83 37.75 -15.12
C THR A 1048 4.89 36.90 -14.44
N LEU A 1049 5.97 37.53 -13.94
CA LEU A 1049 7.14 36.81 -13.41
C LEU A 1049 7.67 37.49 -12.14
N SER A 1050 7.95 36.72 -11.08
CA SER A 1050 8.81 37.11 -9.95
C SER A 1050 9.85 36.02 -9.75
N VAL A 1051 11.15 36.28 -9.93
CA VAL A 1051 12.19 35.25 -9.74
C VAL A 1051 13.56 35.87 -9.52
N GLY A 1052 14.39 35.23 -8.70
CA GLY A 1052 15.78 35.59 -8.44
C GLY A 1052 16.12 35.77 -6.96
N GLY A 1053 15.13 35.97 -6.09
CA GLY A 1053 15.33 36.07 -4.65
C GLY A 1053 15.90 34.80 -4.03
N ASN A 1054 15.42 33.63 -4.48
CA ASN A 1054 15.95 32.33 -4.04
C ASN A 1054 17.38 32.09 -4.54
N ASP A 1055 17.67 32.44 -5.81
CA ASP A 1055 19.01 32.36 -6.39
C ASP A 1055 20.04 33.25 -5.65
N ALA A 1056 19.59 34.40 -5.14
CA ALA A 1056 20.40 35.30 -4.30
C ALA A 1056 20.57 34.78 -2.86
N LYS A 1057 19.84 33.73 -2.45
CA LYS A 1057 19.82 33.14 -1.10
C LYS A 1057 19.17 34.01 -0.01
N PHE A 1058 18.17 34.83 -0.36
CA PHE A 1058 17.45 35.64 0.65
C PHE A 1058 16.82 34.80 1.77
N SER A 1059 16.28 33.61 1.49
CA SER A 1059 15.71 32.73 2.53
C SER A 1059 16.77 32.31 3.57
N PRO A 1060 17.92 31.70 3.20
CA PRO A 1060 19.03 31.46 4.13
C PRO A 1060 19.54 32.71 4.86
N VAL A 1061 19.61 33.87 4.19
CA VAL A 1061 20.01 35.14 4.82
C VAL A 1061 19.02 35.53 5.92
N LEU A 1062 17.72 35.47 5.64
CA LEU A 1062 16.67 35.80 6.60
C LEU A 1062 16.65 34.81 7.78
N GLU A 1063 16.84 33.52 7.53
CA GLU A 1063 16.98 32.49 8.57
C GLU A 1063 18.15 32.82 9.53
N GLU A 1064 19.32 33.17 8.98
CA GLU A 1064 20.48 33.59 9.79
C GLU A 1064 20.19 34.86 10.59
N CYS A 1065 19.50 35.83 9.99
CA CYS A 1065 19.10 37.08 10.66
C CYS A 1065 18.09 36.86 11.80
N VAL A 1066 17.23 35.85 11.73
CA VAL A 1066 16.32 35.52 12.83
C VAL A 1066 17.08 34.95 14.03
N LEU A 1067 18.20 34.26 13.79
CA LEU A 1067 19.01 33.62 14.83
C LEU A 1067 20.09 34.54 15.43
N ALA A 1068 20.54 35.56 14.68
CA ALA A 1068 21.62 36.45 15.07
C ALA A 1068 21.24 37.94 14.99
N THR A 1069 21.56 38.70 16.03
CA THR A 1069 21.20 40.12 16.17
C THR A 1069 21.88 41.03 15.12
N ARG A 1070 23.05 40.63 14.60
CA ARG A 1070 23.81 41.31 13.52
C ARG A 1070 24.26 40.31 12.44
N CYS A 1071 23.32 39.66 11.77
CA CYS A 1071 23.63 38.65 10.75
C CYS A 1071 24.50 39.13 9.59
N GLN A 1072 24.48 40.42 9.25
CA GLN A 1072 25.29 40.97 8.15
C GLN A 1072 26.81 40.81 8.36
N ASP A 1073 27.23 40.58 9.61
CA ASP A 1073 28.61 40.30 9.98
C ASP A 1073 28.95 38.80 9.96
N ASN A 1074 27.94 37.93 9.82
CA ASN A 1074 28.09 36.48 9.76
C ASN A 1074 28.30 35.99 8.33
N THR A 1075 28.71 34.73 8.19
CA THR A 1075 28.92 34.03 6.92
C THR A 1075 27.95 32.86 6.82
N LEU A 1076 27.28 32.65 5.67
CA LEU A 1076 26.54 31.41 5.46
C LEU A 1076 27.50 30.28 5.10
N ALA A 1077 27.04 29.04 5.27
CA ALA A 1077 27.82 27.87 4.88
C ALA A 1077 28.19 27.93 3.38
N GLY A 1078 29.49 27.83 3.09
CA GLY A 1078 30.06 27.91 1.74
C GLY A 1078 30.52 29.31 1.32
N ASP A 1079 30.30 30.33 2.16
CA ASP A 1079 30.81 31.68 1.90
C ASP A 1079 32.25 31.85 2.39
N THR A 1080 32.98 32.77 1.75
CA THR A 1080 34.35 33.16 2.13
C THR A 1080 34.41 34.55 2.75
N GLU A 1081 33.31 35.30 2.72
CA GLU A 1081 33.19 36.67 3.21
C GLU A 1081 31.86 36.85 3.95
N PRO A 1082 31.75 37.83 4.87
CA PRO A 1082 30.49 38.16 5.55
C PRO A 1082 29.37 38.53 4.58
N LEU A 1083 28.13 38.34 5.01
CA LEU A 1083 26.93 38.65 4.22
C LEU A 1083 26.90 40.08 3.69
N SER A 1084 27.40 41.05 4.46
CA SER A 1084 27.53 42.45 4.03
C SER A 1084 28.37 42.65 2.75
N ALA A 1085 29.33 41.77 2.46
CA ALA A 1085 30.15 41.79 1.24
C ALA A 1085 29.70 40.76 0.21
N ALA A 1086 29.23 39.60 0.65
CA ALA A 1086 28.86 38.49 -0.23
C ALA A 1086 27.50 38.70 -0.90
N GLU A 1087 26.51 39.25 -0.19
CA GLU A 1087 25.14 39.37 -0.70
C GLU A 1087 25.00 40.31 -1.92
N PRO A 1088 25.60 41.52 -1.94
CA PRO A 1088 25.57 42.36 -3.13
C PRO A 1088 26.17 41.67 -4.36
N LYS A 1089 27.27 40.91 -4.18
CA LYS A 1089 27.92 40.15 -5.26
C LYS A 1089 27.02 39.02 -5.79
N ARG A 1090 26.27 38.35 -4.91
CA ARG A 1090 25.27 37.34 -5.32
C ARG A 1090 24.16 37.97 -6.12
N ILE A 1091 23.57 39.06 -5.63
CA ILE A 1091 22.51 39.80 -6.32
C ILE A 1091 22.97 40.18 -7.73
N ASP A 1092 24.19 40.69 -7.89
CA ASP A 1092 24.75 41.03 -9.20
C ASP A 1092 24.89 39.81 -10.12
N GLY A 1093 25.35 38.68 -9.57
CA GLY A 1093 25.53 37.43 -10.30
C GLY A 1093 24.23 36.78 -10.79
N VAL A 1094 23.12 36.94 -10.05
CA VAL A 1094 21.82 36.33 -10.36
C VAL A 1094 21.18 36.93 -11.63
N MET A 1095 21.49 38.17 -11.97
CA MET A 1095 20.86 38.87 -13.10
C MET A 1095 21.06 38.17 -14.45
N GLY A 1096 22.17 37.46 -14.64
CA GLY A 1096 22.40 36.66 -15.84
C GLY A 1096 21.39 35.51 -16.00
N SER A 1097 21.05 34.85 -14.89
CA SER A 1097 20.04 33.79 -14.86
C SER A 1097 18.64 34.34 -15.06
N VAL A 1098 18.31 35.49 -14.44
CA VAL A 1098 17.03 36.18 -14.66
C VAL A 1098 16.86 36.59 -16.12
N ALA A 1099 17.90 37.16 -16.73
CA ALA A 1099 17.88 37.49 -18.15
C ALA A 1099 17.68 36.24 -19.03
N THR A 1100 18.29 35.12 -18.64
CA THR A 1100 18.10 33.83 -19.34
C THR A 1100 16.66 33.35 -19.28
N VAL A 1101 16.00 33.42 -18.11
CA VAL A 1101 14.57 33.11 -17.95
C VAL A 1101 13.74 33.97 -18.91
N ILE A 1102 13.95 35.29 -18.93
CA ILE A 1102 13.17 36.21 -19.76
C ILE A 1102 13.37 35.93 -21.25
N ARG A 1103 14.61 35.67 -21.70
CA ARG A 1103 14.87 35.31 -23.10
C ARG A 1103 14.15 34.02 -23.50
N LYS A 1104 14.20 32.98 -22.65
CA LYS A 1104 13.47 31.72 -22.90
C LYS A 1104 11.96 31.90 -22.94
N ILE A 1105 11.39 32.74 -22.07
CA ILE A 1105 9.96 33.10 -22.14
C ILE A 1105 9.66 33.75 -23.48
N ALA A 1106 10.48 34.72 -23.92
CA ALA A 1106 10.27 35.40 -25.20
C ALA A 1106 10.45 34.48 -26.42
N GLU A 1107 11.28 33.45 -26.32
CA GLU A 1107 11.42 32.42 -27.36
C GLU A 1107 10.15 31.56 -27.48
N LEU A 1108 9.59 31.12 -26.35
CA LEU A 1108 8.39 30.28 -26.30
C LEU A 1108 7.10 31.09 -26.58
N ALA A 1109 7.07 32.34 -26.13
CA ALA A 1109 5.93 33.27 -26.21
C ALA A 1109 6.31 34.61 -26.85
N PRO A 1110 6.70 34.64 -28.15
CA PRO A 1110 7.21 35.84 -28.82
C PRO A 1110 6.22 37.02 -28.90
N ASN A 1111 4.92 36.74 -28.75
CA ASN A 1111 3.89 37.77 -28.77
C ASN A 1111 3.60 38.37 -27.40
N ALA A 1112 4.02 37.72 -26.31
CA ALA A 1112 3.69 38.13 -24.96
C ALA A 1112 4.47 39.38 -24.52
N THR A 1113 3.80 40.25 -23.78
CA THR A 1113 4.49 41.19 -22.90
C THR A 1113 4.90 40.46 -21.63
N ILE A 1114 6.13 40.66 -21.17
CA ILE A 1114 6.66 40.07 -19.94
C ILE A 1114 6.72 41.17 -18.87
N VAL A 1115 6.10 40.96 -17.72
CA VAL A 1115 6.24 41.85 -16.57
C VAL A 1115 7.02 41.14 -15.48
N LEU A 1116 8.25 41.61 -15.24
CA LEU A 1116 9.07 41.20 -14.11
C LEU A 1116 8.70 42.06 -12.89
N MET A 1117 8.09 41.42 -11.91
CA MET A 1117 7.75 41.99 -10.61
C MET A 1117 8.96 41.92 -9.67
N GLY A 1118 9.30 43.05 -9.03
CA GLY A 1118 10.33 43.09 -8.00
C GLY A 1118 9.86 42.57 -6.63
N TYR A 1119 10.77 42.59 -5.66
CA TYR A 1119 10.46 42.30 -4.25
C TYR A 1119 10.26 43.59 -3.45
N PRO A 1120 9.47 43.56 -2.36
CA PRO A 1120 9.18 44.74 -1.58
C PRO A 1120 10.29 44.93 -0.53
N VAL A 1121 10.20 46.01 0.24
CA VAL A 1121 10.94 46.08 1.51
C VAL A 1121 10.23 45.15 2.51
N PHE A 1122 10.93 44.11 2.97
CA PHE A 1122 10.34 43.08 3.85
C PHE A 1122 10.01 43.62 5.25
N LEU A 1123 10.91 44.44 5.80
CA LEU A 1123 10.89 44.92 7.17
C LEU A 1123 11.09 46.44 7.21
N GLU A 1124 10.28 47.14 8.00
CA GLU A 1124 10.47 48.57 8.18
C GLU A 1124 11.67 48.85 9.10
N PRO A 1125 12.68 49.61 8.61
CA PRO A 1125 13.94 49.79 9.33
C PRO A 1125 13.80 50.65 10.59
N ASP A 1126 12.84 51.58 10.59
CA ASP A 1126 12.52 52.46 11.72
C ASP A 1126 11.11 52.16 12.28
N GLY A 1127 10.64 50.91 12.13
CA GLY A 1127 9.31 50.45 12.53
C GLY A 1127 8.97 50.65 14.03
N ALA A 1128 7.69 50.43 14.38
CA ALA A 1128 7.15 50.76 15.70
C ALA A 1128 7.93 50.12 16.86
N THR A 1129 8.11 50.87 17.96
CA THR A 1129 8.92 50.47 19.15
C THR A 1129 8.47 49.17 19.81
N ALA A 1130 7.25 48.72 19.56
CA ALA A 1130 6.68 47.46 20.06
C ALA A 1130 6.97 46.23 19.17
N CYS A 1131 7.64 46.40 18.02
CA CYS A 1131 7.95 45.29 17.12
C CYS A 1131 9.24 44.57 17.54
N ASN A 1132 9.13 43.63 18.48
CA ASN A 1132 10.25 42.77 18.86
C ASN A 1132 10.47 41.69 17.79
N THR A 1133 11.23 42.02 16.75
CA THR A 1133 11.53 41.10 15.64
C THR A 1133 12.78 40.24 15.85
N GLY A 1134 13.56 40.53 16.88
CA GLY A 1134 14.89 39.94 17.05
C GLY A 1134 16.00 40.60 16.21
N PHE A 1135 15.67 41.49 15.26
CA PHE A 1135 16.66 42.19 14.43
C PHE A 1135 17.09 43.53 15.04
N THR A 1136 18.37 43.89 14.88
CA THR A 1136 18.84 45.26 15.18
C THR A 1136 18.34 46.26 14.13
N THR A 1137 18.31 47.55 14.47
CA THR A 1137 18.00 48.63 13.51
C THR A 1137 18.97 48.60 12.33
N GLU A 1138 20.25 48.38 12.59
CA GLU A 1138 21.30 48.26 11.59
C GLU A 1138 21.04 47.10 10.62
N THR A 1139 20.67 45.92 11.13
CA THR A 1139 20.30 44.77 10.29
C THR A 1139 19.09 45.06 9.41
N ARG A 1140 18.07 45.76 9.93
CA ARG A 1140 16.88 46.11 9.15
C ARG A 1140 17.19 47.11 8.02
N HIS A 1141 18.02 48.13 8.30
CA HIS A 1141 18.50 49.07 7.26
C HIS A 1141 19.32 48.32 6.19
N TRP A 1142 20.21 47.42 6.59
CA TRP A 1142 20.98 46.61 5.65
C TRP A 1142 20.09 45.73 4.76
N LEU A 1143 19.10 45.04 5.32
CA LEU A 1143 18.15 44.23 4.54
C LEU A 1143 17.34 45.08 3.55
N ARG A 1144 16.91 46.28 3.94
CA ARG A 1144 16.28 47.25 3.03
C ARG A 1144 17.23 47.61 1.88
N ASP A 1145 18.49 47.91 2.19
CA ASP A 1145 19.47 48.30 1.18
C ASP A 1145 19.74 47.15 0.19
N MET A 1146 19.72 45.89 0.64
CA MET A 1146 19.80 44.72 -0.26
C MET A 1146 18.58 44.60 -1.18
N ALA A 1147 17.36 44.87 -0.66
CA ALA A 1147 16.15 44.90 -1.49
C ALA A 1147 16.20 46.01 -2.56
N VAL A 1148 16.69 47.20 -2.19
CA VAL A 1148 16.89 48.33 -3.13
C VAL A 1148 17.98 48.00 -4.16
N HIS A 1149 19.09 47.39 -3.75
CA HIS A 1149 20.15 46.95 -4.66
C HIS A 1149 19.62 45.96 -5.69
N LEU A 1150 18.87 44.94 -5.25
CA LEU A 1150 18.23 43.97 -6.14
C LEU A 1150 17.27 44.66 -7.13
N ARG A 1151 16.47 45.62 -6.67
CA ARG A 1151 15.60 46.43 -7.54
C ARG A 1151 16.40 47.16 -8.61
N ASP A 1152 17.49 47.86 -8.25
CA ASP A 1152 18.33 48.61 -9.20
C ASP A 1152 18.96 47.68 -10.26
N ARG A 1153 19.36 46.47 -9.85
CA ARG A 1153 19.87 45.44 -10.75
C ARG A 1153 18.79 44.88 -11.69
N TYR A 1154 17.56 44.71 -11.23
CA TYR A 1154 16.44 44.37 -12.11
C TYR A 1154 16.14 45.44 -13.14
N VAL A 1155 16.09 46.72 -12.73
CA VAL A 1155 15.87 47.84 -13.66
C VAL A 1155 16.94 47.83 -14.77
N THR A 1156 18.22 47.73 -14.38
CA THR A 1156 19.33 47.68 -15.34
C THR A 1156 19.20 46.49 -16.31
N THR A 1157 18.85 45.32 -15.79
CA THR A 1157 18.70 44.09 -16.58
C THR A 1157 17.54 44.19 -17.56
N VAL A 1158 16.38 44.69 -17.10
CA VAL A 1158 15.19 44.89 -17.92
C VAL A 1158 15.44 45.94 -19.01
N ASP A 1159 16.10 47.05 -18.70
CA ASP A 1159 16.44 48.07 -19.70
C ASP A 1159 17.42 47.53 -20.75
N GLY A 1160 18.39 46.71 -20.35
CA GLY A 1160 19.27 45.97 -21.26
C GLY A 1160 18.48 45.07 -22.21
N LEU A 1161 17.58 44.23 -21.68
CA LEU A 1161 16.73 43.36 -22.49
C LEU A 1161 15.77 44.13 -23.40
N ARG A 1162 15.26 45.29 -22.97
CA ARG A 1162 14.45 46.16 -23.84
C ARG A 1162 15.27 46.73 -24.99
N SER A 1163 16.54 47.04 -24.78
CA SER A 1163 17.46 47.47 -25.85
C SER A 1163 17.74 46.35 -26.85
N GLU A 1164 17.61 45.09 -26.44
CA GLU A 1164 17.60 43.89 -27.29
C GLU A 1164 16.21 43.62 -27.94
N PHE A 1165 15.27 44.58 -27.87
CA PHE A 1165 13.90 44.51 -28.40
C PHE A 1165 12.95 43.52 -27.72
N TYR A 1166 13.30 42.95 -26.56
CA TYR A 1166 12.36 42.13 -25.79
C TYR A 1166 11.22 42.98 -25.20
N LYS A 1167 9.99 42.47 -25.26
CA LYS A 1167 8.78 43.11 -24.70
C LYS A 1167 8.69 42.94 -23.17
N VAL A 1168 9.71 43.38 -22.45
CA VAL A 1168 9.77 43.26 -20.99
C VAL A 1168 9.54 44.60 -20.30
N ARG A 1169 8.89 44.58 -19.12
CA ARG A 1169 8.71 45.70 -18.20
C ARG A 1169 9.06 45.29 -16.78
N PHE A 1170 9.56 46.23 -16.01
CA PHE A 1170 9.79 46.05 -14.58
C PHE A 1170 8.64 46.72 -13.80
N ALA A 1171 8.11 46.01 -12.82
CA ALA A 1171 7.10 46.51 -11.90
C ALA A 1171 7.75 46.64 -10.50
N ASP A 1172 7.88 47.86 -9.99
CA ASP A 1172 8.57 48.17 -8.73
C ASP A 1172 7.57 48.27 -7.56
N PRO A 1173 7.52 47.30 -6.64
CA PRO A 1173 6.63 47.36 -5.49
C PRO A 1173 7.17 48.21 -4.33
N ILE A 1174 8.46 48.57 -4.32
CA ILE A 1174 9.09 49.28 -3.19
C ILE A 1174 8.33 50.57 -2.82
N PRO A 1175 7.94 51.45 -3.77
CA PRO A 1175 7.21 52.66 -3.44
C PRO A 1175 5.85 52.41 -2.76
N THR A 1176 5.16 51.32 -3.11
CA THR A 1176 3.86 50.97 -2.53
C THR A 1176 3.98 50.35 -1.14
N PHE A 1177 5.07 49.62 -0.89
CA PHE A 1177 5.31 48.89 0.36
C PHE A 1177 6.08 49.70 1.41
N THR A 1178 6.73 50.80 1.02
CA THR A 1178 7.47 51.66 1.96
C THR A 1178 6.55 52.19 3.07
N GLY A 1179 6.95 51.96 4.33
CA GLY A 1179 6.17 52.30 5.51
C GLY A 1179 5.09 51.25 5.87
N LYS A 1180 4.99 50.14 5.14
CA LYS A 1180 3.97 49.10 5.28
C LYS A 1180 4.54 47.68 5.23
N GLY A 1181 5.86 47.50 5.25
CA GLY A 1181 6.48 46.20 5.48
C GLY A 1181 6.14 45.63 6.87
N ALA A 1182 6.73 44.49 7.22
CA ALA A 1182 6.57 43.95 8.57
C ALA A 1182 7.13 44.97 9.59
N CYS A 1183 6.40 45.19 10.69
CA CYS A 1183 6.65 46.27 11.67
C CYS A 1183 6.34 47.71 11.20
N GLY A 1184 5.67 47.86 10.07
CA GLY A 1184 5.26 49.16 9.53
C GLY A 1184 3.99 49.72 10.14
N GLY A 1185 3.46 50.74 9.47
CA GLY A 1185 2.17 51.34 9.81
C GLY A 1185 0.99 50.41 9.53
N ASN A 1186 -0.21 50.78 10.01
CA ASN A 1186 -1.43 50.04 9.74
C ASN A 1186 -2.04 50.48 8.38
N PRO A 1187 -2.26 49.57 7.41
CA PRO A 1187 -2.05 48.12 7.50
C PRO A 1187 -0.62 47.69 7.19
N GLU A 1188 -0.14 46.66 7.91
CA GLU A 1188 1.03 45.88 7.51
C GLU A 1188 0.65 45.02 6.29
N LEU A 1189 1.50 45.02 5.28
CA LEU A 1189 1.29 44.29 4.03
C LEU A 1189 2.15 43.01 3.92
N ILE A 1190 3.11 42.83 4.82
CA ILE A 1190 4.01 41.69 4.89
C ILE A 1190 3.77 40.96 6.22
N ASN A 1191 3.65 39.64 6.17
CA ASN A 1191 3.56 38.81 7.37
C ASN A 1191 4.79 38.97 8.25
N ARG A 1192 4.56 38.93 9.57
CA ARG A 1192 5.63 38.72 10.54
C ARG A 1192 6.11 37.27 10.50
N VAL A 1193 7.00 36.90 11.42
CA VAL A 1193 7.42 35.51 11.60
C VAL A 1193 6.22 34.68 12.05
N ILE A 1194 5.89 33.64 11.28
CA ILE A 1194 4.81 32.67 11.54
C ILE A 1194 5.45 31.34 11.92
N ILE A 1195 4.95 30.68 12.96
CA ILE A 1195 5.47 29.39 13.43
C ILE A 1195 4.54 28.21 13.13
N SER A 1196 3.28 28.50 12.79
CA SER A 1196 2.31 27.50 12.34
C SER A 1196 2.57 27.13 10.89
N LYS A 1197 2.90 25.86 10.66
CA LYS A 1197 3.20 25.30 9.34
C LYS A 1197 1.94 24.93 8.57
N THR A 1198 2.00 25.02 7.25
CA THR A 1198 0.94 24.52 6.35
C THR A 1198 1.07 23.00 6.12
N PRO A 1199 0.04 22.31 5.60
CA PRO A 1199 0.10 20.87 5.33
C PRO A 1199 1.21 20.45 4.35
N GLY A 1200 1.63 21.32 3.43
CA GLY A 1200 2.75 21.13 2.51
C GLY A 1200 4.13 21.32 3.16
N GLU A 1201 4.21 21.82 4.39
CA GLU A 1201 5.47 22.05 5.11
C GLU A 1201 5.87 20.87 6.02
N ASP A 1202 7.14 20.50 6.01
CA ASP A 1202 7.67 19.42 6.87
C ASP A 1202 7.50 19.76 8.37
N PRO A 1203 6.64 19.03 9.11
CA PRO A 1203 6.39 19.29 10.52
C PRO A 1203 7.60 18.96 11.40
N ASN A 1204 8.46 18.02 10.98
CA ASN A 1204 9.58 17.47 11.76
C ASN A 1204 10.90 18.21 11.54
N ARG A 1205 10.96 19.18 10.62
CA ARG A 1205 12.17 19.96 10.36
C ARG A 1205 12.46 20.95 11.50
N PHE A 1206 13.03 20.45 12.60
CA PHE A 1206 13.37 21.22 13.82
C PHE A 1206 14.31 22.41 13.58
N LYS A 1207 15.10 22.41 12.50
CA LYS A 1207 15.97 23.55 12.14
C LYS A 1207 15.21 24.74 11.52
N ARG A 1208 13.95 24.55 11.11
CA ARG A 1208 13.04 25.60 10.64
C ARG A 1208 11.81 25.64 11.54
N LEU A 1209 11.90 26.36 12.65
CA LEU A 1209 10.77 26.65 13.55
C LEU A 1209 9.70 27.56 12.89
N VAL A 1210 9.98 28.07 11.69
CA VAL A 1210 9.27 29.16 11.03
C VAL A 1210 8.64 28.64 9.74
N SER A 1211 7.39 29.01 9.50
CA SER A 1211 6.63 28.71 8.27
C SER A 1211 7.16 29.52 7.09
N GLN A 1212 7.10 28.93 5.89
CA GLN A 1212 7.40 29.56 4.60
C GLN A 1212 6.57 30.85 4.38
N GLN A 1213 5.41 30.98 5.02
CA GLN A 1213 4.54 32.15 4.96
C GLN A 1213 5.16 33.43 5.54
N SER A 1214 6.23 33.29 6.33
CA SER A 1214 6.86 34.40 7.03
C SER A 1214 7.51 35.38 6.06
N LEU A 1215 7.42 36.68 6.36
CA LEU A 1215 8.02 37.76 5.56
C LEU A 1215 7.55 37.84 4.09
N HIS A 1216 6.48 37.13 3.76
CA HIS A 1216 5.79 37.22 2.48
C HIS A 1216 4.56 38.15 2.56
N PRO A 1217 4.03 38.64 1.43
CA PRO A 1217 2.82 39.45 1.41
C PRO A 1217 1.64 38.70 2.03
N ASN A 1218 0.93 39.36 2.95
CA ASN A 1218 -0.37 38.88 3.40
C ASN A 1218 -1.44 39.13 2.31
N ALA A 1219 -2.70 38.77 2.56
CA ALA A 1219 -3.78 38.98 1.58
C ALA A 1219 -3.91 40.45 1.11
N LEU A 1220 -3.74 41.43 2.01
CA LEU A 1220 -3.74 42.85 1.64
C LEU A 1220 -2.48 43.23 0.85
N GLY A 1221 -1.31 42.69 1.20
CA GLY A 1221 -0.08 42.87 0.45
C GLY A 1221 -0.19 42.34 -0.98
N ALA A 1222 -0.77 41.16 -1.18
CA ALA A 1222 -1.03 40.61 -2.50
C ALA A 1222 -1.96 41.52 -3.34
N LEU A 1223 -2.98 42.12 -2.73
CA LEU A 1223 -3.83 43.12 -3.38
C LEU A 1223 -3.04 44.38 -3.79
N HIS A 1224 -2.10 44.84 -2.97
CA HIS A 1224 -1.24 45.98 -3.31
C HIS A 1224 -0.25 45.64 -4.43
N TYR A 1225 0.33 44.44 -4.43
CA TYR A 1225 1.11 43.91 -5.54
C TYR A 1225 0.31 43.89 -6.84
N ALA A 1226 -0.95 43.49 -6.78
CA ALA A 1226 -1.85 43.52 -7.94
C ALA A 1226 -1.99 44.95 -8.48
N GLY A 1227 -2.16 45.95 -7.60
CA GLY A 1227 -2.18 47.36 -7.98
C GLY A 1227 -0.90 47.84 -8.69
N VAL A 1228 0.27 47.37 -8.25
CA VAL A 1228 1.57 47.65 -8.89
C VAL A 1228 1.64 47.04 -10.29
N LEU A 1229 1.16 45.81 -10.46
CA LEU A 1229 1.03 45.19 -11.78
C LEU A 1229 0.11 46.02 -12.68
N GLU A 1230 -1.09 46.35 -12.19
CA GLU A 1230 -2.08 47.13 -12.95
C GLU A 1230 -1.53 48.50 -13.39
N GLN A 1231 -0.78 49.18 -12.51
CA GLN A 1231 -0.14 50.47 -12.85
C GLN A 1231 0.87 50.29 -13.99
N THR A 1232 1.66 49.22 -13.94
CA THR A 1232 2.65 48.90 -14.96
C THR A 1232 1.98 48.56 -16.30
N LEU A 1233 0.92 47.77 -16.28
CA LEU A 1233 0.14 47.41 -17.48
C LEU A 1233 -0.53 48.64 -18.12
N ARG A 1234 -1.14 49.51 -17.30
CA ARG A 1234 -1.74 50.77 -17.78
C ARG A 1234 -0.72 51.67 -18.47
N SER A 1235 0.53 51.69 -18.00
CA SER A 1235 1.61 52.50 -18.62
C SER A 1235 1.97 52.08 -20.05
N ILE A 1236 1.56 50.87 -20.47
CA ILE A 1236 1.79 50.32 -21.80
C ILE A 1236 0.49 50.05 -22.57
N GLY A 1237 -0.64 50.57 -22.08
CA GLY A 1237 -1.95 50.43 -22.73
C GLY A 1237 -2.57 49.03 -22.63
N MET A 1238 -2.21 48.24 -21.61
CA MET A 1238 -2.72 46.90 -21.34
C MET A 1238 -3.62 46.84 -20.11
#